data_AF-A0A178AKP6-F1
#
_entry.id   AF-A0A178AKP6-F1
#
_cell.length_a   1.000
_cell.length_b   1.000
_cell.length_c   1.000
_cell.angle_alpha   90.00
_cell.angle_beta   90.00
_cell.angle_gamma   90.00
#
_symmetry.space_group_name_H-M   'P 1'
#
loop_
_entity.id
_entity.type
_entity.pdbx_description
1 polymer ?
#
loop_
_entity_poly.entity_id
_entity_poly.type
_entity_poly.pdbx_seq_one_letter_code
_entity_poly.pdbx_strand_id
1 'polypeptide(L)'
;MASDSSSAPLFGSELISPEVLKQLPEGYSCRPIQRSDYHNGFLDVLRVLTTVGDVTEEQWNERYDWMSRRNDEYFLLCITDSSSAIVGTGALIVERKFIHQLGLVGHIEDIAVAKDQQGKKLGLRIIQALDFVAEKVGCYKEPGTTSNMASNDEIKSQEETVIDSVQNIKIDETKTTSSTVASPEVPGHKFAPYDLSNAPQIQSDLPSEIWTIVQSAPAYFPPQYFLDVSRNLLENPNLTATHLARAELSYQSFTDATFNPKAQTPDELASIIKHLRPECRPRLVEGGIPGYDLEWTVVRKLIPRNPKLDDSLMQTCHLFKSAVPITVSDTKGTEEAVEAERYLVVYIPHTESPEDIPFYHPTVRSLGILYTYVPSHESSSILPSPGTLSIYFDFFPSHPQDNRLTRTALKLLEIIHKHSKGRQAGYKKRVHHDQIIPQKRFQDTYAYLKGKYAKELIEGWVEQTPPEKHVFEDLGIAAFLIELWRDMYSTKDSTNETQTTFPGFVDIGCGNGLLVYILNTEGWDGWGFDARRRKTWTTFGDAYTEKLAEMLLVPSILVPATSPSTSSSVFHTPPSHAGIFPKGTFIISNHADELTPWTPLLAHLSTSPFIAIPCCSHDFGGTRFRSPVHRKYITEDPNATGKEKNKQPSAYASLCSWVSHLTEAMGYVVEKEHLRIPSTRNIAILGRTRTRVETESGGRGEEEELEERMRFASWVDVDEEWRGVGEAW
;
A
#
# COMPACT_ATOMS: atom_id res chain seq x y z
N MET A 1 -4.41 -7.18 -59.51
CA MET A 1 -5.40 -6.33 -58.83
C MET A 1 -4.92 -6.14 -57.41
N ALA A 2 -4.26 -5.02 -57.11
CA ALA A 2 -3.89 -4.67 -55.74
C ALA A 2 -5.17 -4.22 -55.04
N SER A 3 -5.69 -5.06 -54.14
CA SER A 3 -6.78 -4.65 -53.24
C SER A 3 -6.26 -3.54 -52.35
N ASP A 4 -7.03 -2.47 -52.23
CA ASP A 4 -6.80 -1.32 -51.35
C ASP A 4 -6.61 -1.81 -49.90
N SER A 5 -5.34 -1.97 -49.48
CA SER A 5 -4.96 -2.57 -48.18
C SER A 5 -4.90 -1.54 -47.05
N SER A 6 -5.31 -0.30 -47.31
CA SER A 6 -5.23 0.82 -46.37
C SER A 6 -6.20 0.70 -45.18
N SER A 7 -7.35 0.05 -45.38
CA SER A 7 -8.42 -0.10 -44.37
C SER A 7 -8.53 -1.51 -43.78
N ALA A 8 -7.58 -2.41 -44.07
CA ALA A 8 -7.61 -3.77 -43.53
C ALA A 8 -7.27 -3.75 -42.03
N PRO A 9 -8.05 -4.44 -41.17
CA PRO A 9 -7.77 -4.51 -39.75
C PRO A 9 -6.47 -5.29 -39.48
N LEU A 10 -5.71 -4.88 -38.46
CA LEU A 10 -4.43 -5.51 -38.10
C LEU A 10 -4.55 -7.01 -37.81
N PHE A 11 -5.63 -7.40 -37.13
CA PHE A 11 -6.01 -8.77 -36.83
C PHE A 11 -7.51 -8.99 -37.04
N GLY A 12 -7.97 -10.23 -36.96
CA GLY A 12 -9.37 -10.59 -37.19
C GLY A 12 -10.34 -9.90 -36.20
N SER A 13 -11.32 -9.17 -36.72
CA SER A 13 -12.30 -8.43 -35.90
C SER A 13 -13.16 -9.35 -35.02
N GLU A 14 -13.21 -10.65 -35.28
CA GLU A 14 -13.86 -11.66 -34.44
C GLU A 14 -13.23 -11.81 -33.05
N LEU A 15 -12.00 -11.32 -32.86
CA LEU A 15 -11.32 -11.28 -31.57
C LEU A 15 -11.74 -10.08 -30.71
N ILE A 16 -12.58 -9.16 -31.22
CA ILE A 16 -13.14 -8.07 -30.41
C ILE A 16 -14.35 -8.59 -29.62
N SER A 17 -14.31 -8.39 -28.30
CA SER A 17 -15.36 -8.87 -27.39
C SER A 17 -16.76 -8.33 -27.76
N PRO A 18 -17.74 -9.20 -28.06
CA PRO A 18 -19.12 -8.78 -28.33
C PRO A 18 -19.78 -8.09 -27.13
N GLU A 19 -19.35 -8.45 -25.92
CA GLU A 19 -19.87 -7.86 -24.69
C GLU A 19 -19.33 -6.44 -24.48
N VAL A 20 -18.05 -6.22 -24.82
CA VAL A 20 -17.48 -4.86 -24.79
C VAL A 20 -18.21 -3.96 -25.78
N LEU A 21 -18.48 -4.45 -27.00
CA LEU A 21 -19.21 -3.68 -28.01
C LEU A 21 -20.60 -3.25 -27.56
N LYS A 22 -21.34 -4.10 -26.83
CA LYS A 22 -22.66 -3.75 -26.27
C LYS A 22 -22.60 -2.71 -25.15
N GLN A 23 -21.46 -2.63 -24.46
CA GLN A 23 -21.28 -1.78 -23.29
C GLN A 23 -20.58 -0.44 -23.59
N LEU A 24 -20.24 -0.19 -24.85
CA LEU A 24 -19.75 1.11 -25.30
C LEU A 24 -20.89 2.14 -25.33
N PRO A 25 -20.61 3.43 -25.08
CA PRO A 25 -21.61 4.48 -25.26
C PRO A 25 -22.12 4.55 -26.70
N GLU A 26 -23.33 5.06 -26.89
CA GLU A 26 -23.90 5.24 -28.23
C GLU A 26 -22.99 6.12 -29.09
N GLY A 27 -22.77 5.71 -30.34
CA GLY A 27 -21.87 6.38 -31.28
C GLY A 27 -20.39 5.99 -31.16
N TYR A 28 -19.99 5.19 -30.16
CA TYR A 28 -18.63 4.68 -30.04
C TYR A 28 -18.49 3.28 -30.64
N SER A 29 -17.31 2.96 -31.16
CA SER A 29 -16.98 1.61 -31.64
C SER A 29 -15.60 1.17 -31.17
N CYS A 30 -15.35 -0.14 -31.08
CA CYS A 30 -14.04 -0.72 -30.78
C CYS A 30 -13.65 -1.66 -31.92
N ARG A 31 -12.44 -1.51 -32.45
CA ARG A 31 -11.94 -2.32 -33.57
C ARG A 31 -10.41 -2.47 -33.55
N PRO A 32 -9.83 -3.44 -34.27
CA PRO A 32 -8.39 -3.46 -34.54
C PRO A 32 -7.96 -2.18 -35.25
N ILE A 33 -6.72 -1.76 -35.02
CA ILE A 33 -6.15 -0.62 -35.75
C ILE A 33 -6.02 -0.95 -37.24
N GLN A 34 -6.00 0.08 -38.06
CA GLN A 34 -5.84 0.04 -39.50
C GLN A 34 -4.67 0.91 -39.93
N ARG A 35 -4.09 0.65 -41.10
CA ARG A 35 -2.95 1.42 -41.58
C ARG A 35 -3.28 2.90 -41.76
N SER A 36 -4.51 3.22 -42.17
CA SER A 36 -5.02 4.58 -42.32
C SER A 36 -5.19 5.35 -41.00
N ASP A 37 -5.10 4.69 -39.84
CA ASP A 37 -5.33 5.32 -38.53
C ASP A 37 -4.25 6.33 -38.12
N TYR A 38 -3.15 6.41 -38.88
CA TYR A 38 -2.22 7.54 -38.83
C TYR A 38 -2.94 8.88 -38.97
N HIS A 39 -3.93 8.97 -39.87
CA HIS A 39 -4.69 10.19 -40.14
C HIS A 39 -5.93 10.34 -39.24
N ASN A 40 -6.23 9.34 -38.40
CA ASN A 40 -7.42 9.32 -37.51
C ASN A 40 -7.08 9.67 -36.06
N GLY A 41 -5.88 10.21 -35.79
CA GLY A 41 -5.48 10.70 -34.47
C GLY A 41 -4.87 9.64 -33.54
N PHE A 42 -4.47 8.47 -34.06
CA PHE A 42 -3.89 7.40 -33.24
C PHE A 42 -2.66 7.86 -32.43
N LEU A 43 -1.71 8.53 -33.10
CA LEU A 43 -0.48 9.02 -32.46
C LEU A 43 -0.79 10.14 -31.46
N ASP A 44 -1.81 10.96 -31.71
CA ASP A 44 -2.21 12.04 -30.80
C ASP A 44 -2.80 11.50 -29.50
N VAL A 45 -3.55 10.40 -29.57
CA VAL A 45 -4.05 9.71 -28.36
C VAL A 45 -2.90 9.13 -27.54
N LEU A 46 -1.90 8.51 -28.18
CA LEU A 46 -0.71 7.99 -27.48
C LEU A 46 0.11 9.08 -26.78
N ARG A 47 0.09 10.33 -27.27
CA ARG A 47 0.78 11.46 -26.61
C ARG A 47 0.21 11.80 -25.23
N VAL A 48 -1.01 11.34 -24.91
CA VAL A 48 -1.56 11.47 -23.54
C VAL A 48 -0.83 10.56 -22.55
N LEU A 49 -0.25 9.47 -23.04
CA LEU A 49 0.46 8.47 -22.26
C LEU A 49 1.94 8.84 -22.05
N THR A 50 2.66 9.09 -23.15
CA THR A 50 4.12 9.31 -23.12
C THR A 50 4.62 10.14 -24.31
N THR A 51 5.92 10.40 -24.35
CA THR A 51 6.55 11.08 -25.50
C THR A 51 6.58 10.15 -26.71
N VAL A 52 5.84 10.50 -27.76
CA VAL A 52 5.81 9.75 -29.04
C VAL A 52 6.90 10.23 -30.02
N GLY A 53 7.28 11.51 -29.95
CA GLY A 53 8.17 12.14 -30.94
C GLY A 53 7.45 12.53 -32.25
N ASP A 54 8.24 12.92 -33.26
CA ASP A 54 7.77 13.26 -34.61
C ASP A 54 7.92 12.03 -35.51
N VAL A 55 6.82 11.28 -35.69
CA VAL A 55 6.78 10.07 -36.52
C VAL A 55 6.19 10.43 -37.88
N THR A 56 6.92 10.20 -38.97
CA THR A 56 6.40 10.43 -40.33
C THR A 56 5.46 9.30 -40.78
N GLU A 57 4.65 9.56 -41.80
CA GLU A 57 3.72 8.54 -42.35
C GLU A 57 4.46 7.31 -42.90
N GLU A 58 5.66 7.50 -43.45
CA GLU A 58 6.52 6.41 -43.92
C GLU A 58 6.99 5.53 -42.76
N GLN A 59 7.41 6.13 -41.64
CA GLN A 59 7.85 5.41 -40.45
C GLN A 59 6.69 4.67 -39.77
N TRP A 60 5.52 5.30 -39.70
CA TRP A 60 4.28 4.65 -39.26
C TRP A 60 3.98 3.42 -40.12
N ASN A 61 3.98 3.58 -41.43
CA ASN A 61 3.69 2.52 -42.38
C ASN A 61 4.66 1.34 -42.24
N GLU A 62 5.96 1.61 -42.10
CA GLU A 62 6.97 0.58 -41.89
C GLU A 62 6.73 -0.20 -40.58
N ARG A 63 6.43 0.51 -39.49
CA ARG A 63 6.14 -0.12 -38.19
C ARG A 63 4.84 -0.92 -38.23
N TYR A 64 3.78 -0.38 -38.83
CA TYR A 64 2.50 -1.04 -38.99
C TYR A 64 2.65 -2.34 -39.80
N ASP A 65 3.33 -2.29 -40.95
CA ASP A 65 3.56 -3.46 -41.80
C ASP A 65 4.40 -4.52 -41.08
N TRP A 66 5.34 -4.12 -40.22
CA TRP A 66 6.13 -5.05 -39.38
C TRP A 66 5.27 -5.76 -38.34
N MET A 67 4.35 -5.05 -37.68
CA MET A 67 3.41 -5.62 -36.70
C MET A 67 2.35 -6.48 -37.37
N SER A 68 1.85 -6.07 -38.55
CA SER A 68 0.83 -6.81 -39.30
C SER A 68 1.29 -8.21 -39.73
N ARG A 69 2.60 -8.38 -40.01
CA ARG A 69 3.21 -9.70 -40.29
C ARG A 69 3.32 -10.60 -39.05
N ARG A 70 3.08 -10.05 -37.86
CA ARG A 70 3.12 -10.70 -36.54
C ARG A 70 1.80 -10.50 -35.81
N ASN A 71 0.69 -10.56 -36.54
CA ASN A 71 -0.64 -10.38 -35.99
C ASN A 71 -1.15 -11.58 -35.15
N ASP A 72 -0.28 -12.56 -34.92
CA ASP A 72 -0.38 -13.59 -33.88
C ASP A 72 0.38 -13.23 -32.59
N GLU A 73 1.18 -12.16 -32.59
CA GLU A 73 1.92 -11.64 -31.43
C GLU A 73 1.42 -10.25 -31.01
N TYR A 74 1.11 -9.37 -31.95
CA TYR A 74 0.71 -7.97 -31.71
C TYR A 74 -0.77 -7.77 -32.01
N PHE A 75 -1.54 -7.45 -30.97
CA PHE A 75 -2.97 -7.18 -31.05
C PHE A 75 -3.25 -5.74 -30.59
N LEU A 76 -3.18 -4.79 -31.52
CA LEU A 76 -3.47 -3.38 -31.26
C LEU A 76 -4.91 -3.05 -31.65
N LEU A 77 -5.66 -2.46 -30.72
CA LEU A 77 -7.03 -2.02 -30.94
C LEU A 77 -7.24 -0.55 -30.57
N CYS A 78 -8.31 0.04 -31.09
CA CYS A 78 -8.71 1.40 -30.81
C CYS A 78 -10.21 1.51 -30.57
N ILE A 79 -10.58 2.52 -29.79
CA ILE A 79 -11.95 3.02 -29.68
C ILE A 79 -12.07 4.28 -30.51
N THR A 80 -13.13 4.36 -31.32
CA THR A 80 -13.48 5.56 -32.10
C THR A 80 -14.80 6.14 -31.60
N ASP A 81 -14.96 7.46 -31.73
CA ASP A 81 -16.21 8.16 -31.43
C ASP A 81 -17.14 8.28 -32.65
N SER A 82 -18.22 9.05 -32.52
CA SER A 82 -19.22 9.26 -33.57
C SER A 82 -18.68 9.95 -34.83
N SER A 83 -17.52 10.61 -34.74
CA SER A 83 -16.83 11.23 -35.87
C SER A 83 -15.83 10.29 -36.55
N SER A 84 -15.72 9.04 -36.07
CA SER A 84 -14.69 8.06 -36.44
C SER A 84 -13.26 8.45 -36.04
N ALA A 85 -13.09 9.51 -35.23
CA ALA A 85 -11.80 9.86 -34.65
C ALA A 85 -11.40 8.85 -33.57
N ILE A 86 -10.11 8.52 -33.48
CA ILE A 86 -9.59 7.64 -32.43
C ILE A 86 -9.53 8.42 -31.13
N VAL A 87 -10.15 7.85 -30.10
CA VAL A 87 -10.29 8.46 -28.78
C VAL A 87 -9.72 7.58 -27.67
N GLY A 88 -9.34 6.35 -27.99
CA GLY A 88 -8.61 5.47 -27.09
C GLY A 88 -7.89 4.36 -27.85
N THR A 89 -6.80 3.86 -27.28
CA THR A 89 -6.02 2.74 -27.84
C THR A 89 -5.42 1.87 -26.74
N GLY A 90 -5.08 0.62 -27.12
CA GLY A 90 -4.36 -0.33 -26.29
C GLY A 90 -3.76 -1.45 -27.13
N ALA A 91 -2.70 -2.06 -26.61
CA ALA A 91 -2.00 -3.17 -27.23
C ALA A 91 -1.99 -4.40 -26.32
N LEU A 92 -2.06 -5.58 -26.91
CA LEU A 92 -1.71 -6.84 -26.27
C LEU A 92 -0.56 -7.48 -27.06
N ILE A 93 0.52 -7.81 -26.35
CA ILE A 93 1.68 -8.54 -26.88
C ILE A 93 1.69 -9.94 -26.30
N VAL A 94 1.66 -10.97 -27.14
CA VAL A 94 1.65 -12.36 -26.71
C VAL A 94 3.06 -12.95 -26.74
N GLU A 95 3.60 -13.28 -25.57
CA GLU A 95 4.89 -13.94 -25.40
C GLU A 95 4.73 -15.46 -25.33
N ARG A 96 5.56 -16.19 -26.09
CA ARG A 96 5.63 -17.65 -26.06
C ARG A 96 6.65 -18.10 -25.01
N LYS A 97 6.28 -19.01 -24.12
CA LYS A 97 7.18 -19.54 -23.08
C LYS A 97 7.35 -21.05 -23.18
N PHE A 98 8.51 -21.58 -22.75
CA PHE A 98 8.70 -23.03 -22.58
C PHE A 98 7.99 -23.58 -21.34
N ILE A 99 7.95 -22.78 -20.26
CA ILE A 99 7.26 -23.09 -19.01
C ILE A 99 5.74 -23.20 -19.24
N HIS A 100 5.03 -23.82 -18.29
CA HIS A 100 3.59 -24.07 -18.38
C HIS A 100 3.17 -24.83 -19.66
N GLN A 101 3.97 -25.84 -20.04
CA GLN A 101 3.72 -26.71 -21.20
C GLN A 101 3.64 -25.95 -22.53
N LEU A 102 4.68 -25.18 -22.86
CA LEU A 102 4.71 -24.32 -24.05
C LEU A 102 3.63 -23.23 -24.03
N GLY A 103 3.31 -22.69 -22.85
CA GLY A 103 2.20 -21.77 -22.67
C GLY A 103 2.47 -20.37 -23.23
N LEU A 104 1.39 -19.59 -23.39
CA LEU A 104 1.40 -18.20 -23.83
C LEU A 104 1.08 -17.23 -22.69
N VAL A 105 1.76 -16.08 -22.65
CA VAL A 105 1.51 -15.00 -21.69
C VAL A 105 1.19 -13.72 -22.45
N GLY A 106 0.10 -13.06 -22.09
CA GLY A 106 -0.29 -11.78 -22.67
C GLY A 106 0.17 -10.59 -21.83
N HIS A 107 0.79 -9.61 -22.46
CA HIS A 107 1.22 -8.34 -21.87
C HIS A 107 0.37 -7.21 -22.44
N ILE A 108 -0.35 -6.49 -21.60
CA ILE A 108 -1.15 -5.33 -22.01
C ILE A 108 -0.26 -4.10 -21.92
N GLU A 109 -0.17 -3.36 -23.02
CA GLU A 109 0.73 -2.21 -23.18
C GLU A 109 -0.03 -1.02 -23.80
N ASP A 110 0.56 0.17 -23.72
CA ASP A 110 0.18 1.37 -24.47
C ASP A 110 -1.31 1.78 -24.35
N ILE A 111 -1.89 1.67 -23.15
CA ILE A 111 -3.29 2.05 -22.91
C ILE A 111 -3.41 3.57 -22.78
N ALA A 112 -4.10 4.20 -23.73
CA ALA A 112 -4.31 5.63 -23.74
C ALA A 112 -5.76 6.00 -24.07
N VAL A 113 -6.28 7.07 -23.47
CA VAL A 113 -7.59 7.66 -23.77
C VAL A 113 -7.44 9.17 -23.88
N ALA A 114 -7.96 9.77 -24.96
CA ALA A 114 -7.95 11.21 -25.19
C ALA A 114 -8.51 11.96 -23.98
N LYS A 115 -7.88 13.07 -23.58
CA LYS A 115 -8.17 13.77 -22.30
C LYS A 115 -9.64 14.19 -22.17
N ASP A 116 -10.25 14.65 -23.25
CA ASP A 116 -11.67 15.07 -23.34
C ASP A 116 -12.65 13.87 -23.37
N GLN A 117 -12.13 12.65 -23.44
CA GLN A 117 -12.88 11.40 -23.52
C GLN A 117 -12.70 10.50 -22.29
N GLN A 118 -11.87 10.93 -21.33
CA GLN A 118 -11.68 10.27 -20.04
C GLN A 118 -12.95 10.34 -19.17
N GLY A 119 -13.04 9.51 -18.13
CA GLY A 119 -14.23 9.39 -17.27
C GLY A 119 -15.43 8.64 -17.90
N LYS A 120 -15.41 8.34 -19.21
CA LYS A 120 -16.47 7.61 -19.94
C LYS A 120 -16.32 6.08 -19.90
N LYS A 121 -15.45 5.56 -19.03
CA LYS A 121 -15.10 4.13 -18.90
C LYS A 121 -14.44 3.50 -20.14
N LEU A 122 -13.95 4.29 -21.10
CA LEU A 122 -13.34 3.77 -22.34
C LEU A 122 -12.06 2.96 -22.06
N GLY A 123 -11.19 3.41 -21.14
CA GLY A 123 -9.99 2.66 -20.75
C GLY A 123 -10.31 1.29 -20.17
N LEU A 124 -11.37 1.19 -19.34
CA LEU A 124 -11.87 -0.09 -18.84
C LEU A 124 -12.34 -1.01 -19.99
N ARG A 125 -12.98 -0.46 -21.02
CA ARG A 125 -13.42 -1.24 -22.20
C ARG A 125 -12.24 -1.76 -23.01
N ILE A 126 -11.18 -0.97 -23.16
CA ILE A 126 -9.94 -1.39 -23.83
C ILE A 126 -9.32 -2.58 -23.09
N ILE A 127 -9.15 -2.49 -21.77
CA ILE A 127 -8.60 -3.59 -20.96
C ILE A 127 -9.45 -4.85 -21.08
N GLN A 128 -10.78 -4.73 -20.97
CA GLN A 128 -11.71 -5.86 -21.12
C GLN A 128 -11.64 -6.51 -22.51
N ALA A 129 -11.45 -5.71 -23.56
CA ALA A 129 -11.28 -6.23 -24.91
C ALA A 129 -9.96 -6.99 -25.05
N LEU A 130 -8.86 -6.45 -24.52
CA LEU A 130 -7.54 -7.09 -24.58
C LEU A 130 -7.47 -8.37 -23.73
N ASP A 131 -8.08 -8.38 -22.55
CA ASP A 131 -8.24 -9.59 -21.72
C ASP A 131 -8.99 -10.69 -22.49
N PHE A 132 -10.05 -10.33 -23.21
CA PHE A 132 -10.81 -11.26 -24.03
C PHE A 132 -9.97 -11.81 -25.21
N VAL A 133 -9.17 -10.96 -25.87
CA VAL A 133 -8.23 -11.41 -26.91
C VAL A 133 -7.23 -12.41 -26.31
N ALA A 134 -6.60 -12.07 -25.17
CA ALA A 134 -5.62 -12.93 -24.51
C ALA A 134 -6.17 -14.31 -24.16
N GLU A 135 -7.41 -14.37 -23.64
CA GLU A 135 -8.09 -15.63 -23.36
C GLU A 135 -8.38 -16.42 -24.64
N LYS A 136 -8.86 -15.74 -25.70
CA LYS A 136 -9.20 -16.39 -26.97
C LYS A 136 -8.00 -16.97 -27.70
N VAL A 137 -6.83 -16.33 -27.60
CA VAL A 137 -5.59 -16.83 -28.22
C VAL A 137 -4.86 -17.86 -27.35
N GLY A 138 -5.36 -18.16 -26.14
CA GLY A 138 -4.86 -19.24 -25.29
C GLY A 138 -3.79 -18.83 -24.28
N CYS A 139 -3.74 -17.55 -23.87
CA CYS A 139 -2.85 -17.11 -22.79
C CYS A 139 -3.32 -17.68 -21.45
N TYR A 140 -2.39 -18.25 -20.67
CA TYR A 140 -2.69 -18.69 -19.29
C TYR A 140 -2.46 -17.52 -18.32
N LYS A 141 -3.29 -17.45 -17.27
CA LYS A 141 -3.03 -16.56 -16.13
C LYS A 141 -2.07 -17.26 -15.16
N GLU A 142 -0.91 -16.68 -14.89
CA GLU A 142 -0.06 -17.15 -13.80
C GLU A 142 -0.81 -17.00 -12.46
N PRO A 143 -0.94 -18.06 -11.64
CA PRO A 143 -1.48 -17.94 -10.29
C PRO A 143 -0.48 -17.18 -9.41
N GLY A 144 -0.86 -15.98 -8.96
CA GLY A 144 -0.04 -15.17 -8.04
C GLY A 144 0.79 -14.07 -8.70
N THR A 145 0.72 -13.94 -10.02
CA THR A 145 1.18 -12.76 -10.74
C THR A 145 -0.09 -11.94 -11.00
N THR A 146 -0.27 -10.83 -10.28
CA THR A 146 -1.01 -9.72 -10.89
C THR A 146 -0.35 -9.54 -12.24
N SER A 147 -1.11 -9.61 -13.34
CA SER A 147 -0.65 -9.11 -14.64
C SER A 147 0.35 -8.00 -14.39
N ASN A 148 1.52 -8.03 -15.05
CA ASN A 148 2.28 -6.80 -15.25
C ASN A 148 1.29 -5.85 -15.95
N MET A 149 0.51 -5.14 -15.14
CA MET A 149 -0.44 -4.12 -15.48
C MET A 149 0.43 -2.87 -15.59
N ALA A 150 1.32 -2.85 -16.57
CA ALA A 150 1.79 -1.60 -17.15
C ALA A 150 0.58 -1.01 -17.89
N SER A 151 -0.38 -0.48 -17.11
CA SER A 151 -1.57 0.29 -17.51
C SER A 151 -2.76 0.17 -16.53
N ASN A 152 -2.54 -0.18 -15.26
CA ASN A 152 -3.40 0.38 -14.20
C ASN A 152 -2.74 1.58 -13.50
N ASP A 153 -1.42 1.76 -13.66
CA ASP A 153 -0.70 2.90 -13.10
C ASP A 153 -0.71 4.13 -14.03
N GLU A 154 -0.82 3.95 -15.35
CA GLU A 154 -0.85 5.10 -16.28
C GLU A 154 -2.23 5.74 -16.44
N ILE A 155 -3.34 4.99 -16.37
CA ILE A 155 -4.69 5.62 -16.27
C ILE A 155 -4.88 6.23 -14.87
N LYS A 156 -4.28 5.64 -13.82
CA LYS A 156 -4.19 6.26 -12.49
C LYS A 156 -3.30 7.51 -12.47
N SER A 157 -2.35 7.67 -13.39
CA SER A 157 -1.48 8.86 -13.41
C SER A 157 -2.21 10.16 -13.79
N GLN A 158 -3.42 10.07 -14.36
CA GLN A 158 -4.30 11.24 -14.57
C GLN A 158 -5.54 11.27 -13.67
N GLU A 159 -5.77 10.26 -12.82
CA GLU A 159 -6.89 10.26 -11.87
C GLU A 159 -6.59 9.92 -10.40
N GLU A 160 -5.45 9.36 -9.98
CA GLU A 160 -5.18 9.05 -8.56
C GLU A 160 -3.75 8.51 -8.34
N THR A 161 -2.87 9.27 -7.67
CA THR A 161 -1.55 8.77 -7.25
C THR A 161 -1.58 8.24 -5.81
N VAL A 162 -1.06 7.02 -5.65
CA VAL A 162 -0.80 6.23 -4.42
C VAL A 162 -1.94 5.32 -3.93
N ILE A 163 -2.11 4.19 -4.61
CA ILE A 163 -2.66 2.95 -4.04
C ILE A 163 -1.70 1.81 -4.39
N ASP A 164 -0.83 1.43 -3.45
CA ASP A 164 -0.72 0.00 -3.11
C ASP A 164 -0.13 -0.23 -1.71
N SER A 165 -0.94 -0.87 -0.86
CA SER A 165 -0.62 -1.50 0.44
C SER A 165 -1.84 -1.63 1.38
N VAL A 166 -3.08 -1.69 0.88
CA VAL A 166 -4.26 -2.10 1.71
C VAL A 166 -5.25 -3.05 0.98
N GLN A 167 -5.07 -3.37 -0.29
CA GLN A 167 -5.97 -4.31 -0.99
C GLN A 167 -5.33 -5.69 -1.20
N ASN A 168 -5.12 -6.44 -0.12
CA ASN A 168 -4.98 -7.90 -0.21
C ASN A 168 -5.91 -8.59 0.80
N ILE A 169 -7.20 -8.52 0.50
CA ILE A 169 -8.17 -9.56 0.85
C ILE A 169 -8.92 -9.88 -0.45
N LYS A 170 -8.26 -10.66 -1.34
CA LYS A 170 -8.96 -11.52 -2.29
C LYS A 170 -9.07 -12.88 -1.60
N ILE A 171 -10.29 -13.26 -1.25
CA ILE A 171 -10.61 -14.65 -0.94
C ILE A 171 -10.61 -15.37 -2.29
N ASP A 172 -9.85 -16.45 -2.34
CA ASP A 172 -9.61 -17.30 -3.49
C ASP A 172 -10.91 -18.06 -3.84
N GLU A 173 -11.69 -17.57 -4.81
CA GLU A 173 -12.73 -18.37 -5.46
C GLU A 173 -12.14 -19.04 -6.71
N THR A 174 -11.26 -20.03 -6.49
CA THR A 174 -10.87 -20.98 -7.54
C THR A 174 -11.83 -22.18 -7.49
N LYS A 175 -12.79 -22.20 -8.43
CA LYS A 175 -13.57 -23.39 -8.78
C LYS A 175 -12.60 -24.51 -9.17
N THR A 176 -12.38 -25.44 -8.25
CA THR A 176 -11.74 -26.72 -8.55
C THR A 176 -12.84 -27.76 -8.68
N THR A 177 -12.99 -28.34 -9.86
CA THR A 177 -13.83 -29.51 -10.10
C THR A 177 -13.27 -30.71 -9.32
N SER A 178 -13.81 -30.98 -8.14
CA SER A 178 -13.74 -32.30 -7.51
C SER A 178 -15.05 -32.61 -6.80
N SER A 179 -15.71 -33.68 -7.22
CA SER A 179 -16.95 -34.20 -6.66
C SER A 179 -16.76 -34.66 -5.21
N THR A 180 -17.11 -33.81 -4.25
CA THR A 180 -17.42 -34.23 -2.89
C THR A 180 -18.58 -33.37 -2.38
N VAL A 181 -19.62 -34.04 -1.90
CA VAL A 181 -20.92 -33.51 -1.47
C VAL A 181 -20.76 -32.23 -0.66
N ALA A 182 -21.18 -31.11 -1.23
CA ALA A 182 -21.22 -29.82 -0.58
C ALA A 182 -22.25 -29.84 0.56
N SER A 183 -21.83 -29.45 1.75
CA SER A 183 -22.76 -28.97 2.78
C SER A 183 -23.38 -27.66 2.27
N PRO A 184 -24.69 -27.41 2.47
CA PRO A 184 -25.37 -26.30 1.83
C PRO A 184 -24.86 -24.95 2.36
N GLU A 185 -24.40 -24.08 1.45
CA GLU A 185 -24.15 -22.66 1.73
C GLU A 185 -25.46 -21.96 2.09
N VAL A 186 -25.45 -21.15 3.16
CA VAL A 186 -26.62 -20.40 3.64
C VAL A 186 -26.82 -19.13 2.79
N PRO A 187 -28.00 -18.89 2.20
CA PRO A 187 -28.29 -17.67 1.44
C PRO A 187 -28.30 -16.42 2.35
N GLY A 188 -27.63 -15.32 1.96
CA GLY A 188 -27.71 -14.01 2.66
C GLY A 188 -26.39 -13.23 2.88
N HIS A 189 -25.24 -13.71 2.40
CA HIS A 189 -23.93 -13.20 2.84
C HIS A 189 -23.26 -12.10 1.98
N LYS A 190 -23.82 -11.71 0.83
CA LYS A 190 -23.22 -10.68 -0.04
C LYS A 190 -23.80 -9.29 0.29
N PHE A 191 -22.93 -8.29 0.45
CA PHE A 191 -23.37 -6.90 0.69
C PHE A 191 -24.25 -6.43 -0.46
N ALA A 192 -25.46 -5.96 -0.13
CA ALA A 192 -26.40 -5.37 -1.05
C ALA A 192 -27.13 -4.23 -0.31
N PRO A 193 -27.00 -2.96 -0.76
CA PRO A 193 -27.76 -1.87 -0.15
C PRO A 193 -29.25 -2.03 -0.45
N TYR A 194 -30.08 -1.50 0.43
CA TYR A 194 -31.50 -1.39 0.21
C TYR A 194 -31.81 -0.37 -0.88
N ASP A 195 -32.85 -0.64 -1.68
CA ASP A 195 -33.56 0.40 -2.39
C ASP A 195 -34.46 1.13 -1.39
N LEU A 196 -34.10 2.37 -1.06
CA LEU A 196 -34.80 3.17 -0.05
C LEU A 196 -36.29 3.40 -0.39
N SER A 197 -36.70 3.24 -1.65
CA SER A 197 -38.12 3.35 -2.04
C SER A 197 -38.93 2.10 -1.69
N ASN A 198 -38.27 0.95 -1.53
CA ASN A 198 -38.90 -0.36 -1.35
C ASN A 198 -38.49 -1.06 -0.04
N ALA A 199 -37.66 -0.41 0.78
CA ALA A 199 -37.19 -0.95 2.06
C ALA A 199 -38.23 -0.74 3.17
N PRO A 200 -38.24 -1.60 4.21
CA PRO A 200 -38.95 -1.31 5.45
C PRO A 200 -38.52 0.05 6.01
N GLN A 201 -39.48 0.87 6.42
CA GLN A 201 -39.17 2.13 7.07
C GLN A 201 -38.91 1.88 8.55
N ILE A 202 -37.72 2.23 8.99
CA ILE A 202 -37.27 2.11 10.38
C ILE A 202 -37.13 3.52 10.92
N GLN A 203 -37.91 3.86 11.95
CA GLN A 203 -37.88 5.20 12.53
C GLN A 203 -36.50 5.49 13.16
N SER A 204 -35.83 6.54 12.67
CA SER A 204 -34.50 6.93 13.15
C SER A 204 -34.52 7.78 14.42
N ASP A 205 -35.65 8.44 14.69
CA ASP A 205 -35.82 9.54 15.66
C ASP A 205 -34.92 10.76 15.41
N LEU A 206 -34.26 10.81 14.25
CA LEU A 206 -33.52 11.99 13.82
C LEU A 206 -34.48 13.01 13.19
N PRO A 207 -34.41 14.30 13.56
CA PRO A 207 -35.24 15.35 12.95
C PRO A 207 -35.06 15.35 11.43
N SER A 208 -36.15 15.09 10.69
CA SER A 208 -36.10 14.97 9.22
C SER A 208 -35.85 16.30 8.52
N GLU A 209 -36.04 17.43 9.23
CA GLU A 209 -35.69 18.77 8.75
C GLU A 209 -34.17 18.99 8.71
N ILE A 210 -33.40 18.17 9.44
CA ILE A 210 -31.95 18.28 9.56
C ILE A 210 -31.28 17.09 8.86
N TRP A 211 -31.73 15.88 9.14
CA TRP A 211 -31.07 14.65 8.73
C TRP A 211 -31.79 13.97 7.58
N THR A 212 -31.08 13.78 6.48
CA THR A 212 -31.56 13.02 5.31
C THR A 212 -30.89 11.66 5.27
N ILE A 213 -31.66 10.59 5.13
CA ILE A 213 -31.11 9.25 4.86
C ILE A 213 -30.62 9.18 3.42
N VAL A 214 -29.40 8.68 3.22
CA VAL A 214 -28.74 8.63 1.89
C VAL A 214 -28.51 7.21 1.42
N GLN A 215 -28.13 6.31 2.32
CA GLN A 215 -27.89 4.89 2.01
C GLN A 215 -28.26 4.01 3.22
N SER A 216 -28.72 2.79 2.95
CA SER A 216 -29.02 1.81 3.99
C SER A 216 -28.74 0.40 3.51
N ALA A 217 -28.39 -0.52 4.42
CA ALA A 217 -28.17 -1.93 4.11
C ALA A 217 -28.54 -2.84 5.30
N PRO A 218 -28.96 -4.09 5.04
CA PRO A 218 -29.08 -5.10 6.09
C PRO A 218 -27.71 -5.39 6.71
N ALA A 219 -27.72 -5.75 7.98
CA ALA A 219 -26.53 -6.10 8.74
C ALA A 219 -26.77 -7.37 9.55
N TYR A 220 -25.88 -8.35 9.37
CA TYR A 220 -25.99 -9.69 9.97
C TYR A 220 -24.87 -9.96 10.99
N PHE A 221 -24.51 -8.95 11.78
CA PHE A 221 -23.48 -9.03 12.82
C PHE A 221 -24.00 -8.37 14.11
N PRO A 222 -23.63 -8.85 15.30
CA PRO A 222 -23.96 -8.19 16.57
C PRO A 222 -23.34 -6.78 16.74
N PRO A 223 -23.89 -5.93 17.63
CA PRO A 223 -23.42 -4.55 17.84
C PRO A 223 -21.94 -4.39 18.18
N GLN A 224 -21.35 -5.33 18.94
CA GLN A 224 -19.95 -5.26 19.35
C GLN A 224 -19.00 -5.06 18.16
N TYR A 225 -19.24 -5.74 17.03
CA TYR A 225 -18.39 -5.62 15.85
C TYR A 225 -18.51 -4.25 15.17
N PHE A 226 -19.71 -3.67 15.14
CA PHE A 226 -19.92 -2.31 14.65
C PHE A 226 -19.21 -1.28 15.54
N LEU A 227 -19.33 -1.41 16.86
CA LEU A 227 -18.68 -0.53 17.82
C LEU A 227 -17.16 -0.58 17.71
N ASP A 228 -16.61 -1.79 17.57
CA ASP A 228 -15.17 -2.02 17.39
C ASP A 228 -14.63 -1.42 16.09
N VAL A 229 -15.39 -1.54 14.99
CA VAL A 229 -15.04 -0.92 13.72
C VAL A 229 -15.14 0.59 13.81
N SER A 230 -16.22 1.12 14.40
CA SER A 230 -16.41 2.56 14.58
C SER A 230 -15.28 3.17 15.40
N ARG A 231 -14.87 2.53 16.50
CA ARG A 231 -13.72 2.95 17.31
C ARG A 231 -12.43 2.92 16.51
N ASN A 232 -12.19 1.88 15.70
CA ASN A 232 -10.99 1.79 14.86
C ASN A 232 -10.93 2.91 13.80
N LEU A 233 -12.08 3.27 13.22
CA LEU A 233 -12.18 4.33 12.22
C LEU A 233 -11.93 5.73 12.79
N LEU A 234 -11.98 5.92 14.12
CA LEU A 234 -11.60 7.19 14.76
C LEU A 234 -10.12 7.51 14.54
N GLU A 235 -9.26 6.51 14.77
CA GLU A 235 -7.80 6.61 14.63
C GLU A 235 -7.32 6.36 13.20
N ASN A 236 -8.04 5.53 12.45
CA ASN A 236 -7.63 5.06 11.11
C ASN A 236 -8.62 5.52 10.03
N PRO A 237 -8.84 6.85 9.84
CA PRO A 237 -9.78 7.36 8.85
C PRO A 237 -9.35 7.05 7.41
N ASN A 238 -8.08 6.70 7.21
CA ASN A 238 -7.51 6.26 5.94
C ASN A 238 -8.15 4.96 5.41
N LEU A 239 -8.86 4.20 6.27
CA LEU A 239 -9.61 3.02 5.84
C LEU A 239 -10.86 3.39 5.04
N THR A 240 -11.43 4.58 5.27
CA THR A 240 -12.63 5.07 4.59
C THR A 240 -12.34 6.18 3.57
N ALA A 241 -11.23 6.90 3.72
CA ALA A 241 -10.80 7.93 2.78
C ALA A 241 -9.30 7.78 2.48
N THR A 242 -8.95 7.32 1.28
CA THR A 242 -7.57 7.01 0.87
C THR A 242 -6.64 8.23 0.90
N HIS A 243 -7.19 9.42 0.69
CA HIS A 243 -6.49 10.71 0.74
C HIS A 243 -6.01 11.11 2.15
N LEU A 244 -6.49 10.45 3.20
CA LEU A 244 -6.04 10.69 4.57
C LEU A 244 -4.83 9.81 4.94
N ALA A 245 -3.87 10.41 5.65
CA ALA A 245 -2.69 9.73 6.16
C ALA A 245 -2.96 9.09 7.53
N ARG A 246 -3.58 9.86 8.44
CA ARG A 246 -3.92 9.48 9.82
C ARG A 246 -4.93 10.44 10.45
N ALA A 247 -5.38 10.14 11.67
CA ALA A 247 -6.03 11.10 12.56
C ALA A 247 -5.17 11.36 13.80
N GLU A 248 -5.15 12.60 14.27
CA GLU A 248 -4.56 12.96 15.57
C GLU A 248 -5.67 13.27 16.57
N LEU A 249 -5.73 12.52 17.66
CA LEU A 249 -6.79 12.67 18.66
C LEU A 249 -6.41 13.80 19.63
N SER A 250 -7.14 14.91 19.56
CA SER A 250 -6.96 16.07 20.44
C SER A 250 -7.66 15.91 21.78
N TYR A 251 -8.76 15.14 21.81
CA TYR A 251 -9.50 14.80 23.02
C TYR A 251 -10.19 13.45 22.86
N GLN A 252 -10.29 12.67 23.94
CA GLN A 252 -11.01 11.40 23.99
C GLN A 252 -11.66 11.24 25.36
N SER A 253 -12.98 11.07 25.40
CA SER A 253 -13.68 10.87 26.67
C SER A 253 -13.42 9.51 27.32
N PHE A 254 -12.92 8.52 26.56
CA PHE A 254 -12.68 7.15 27.06
C PHE A 254 -11.75 7.09 28.27
N THR A 255 -10.84 8.05 28.38
CA THR A 255 -9.81 8.11 29.43
C THR A 255 -10.04 9.28 30.39
N ASP A 256 -11.12 10.04 30.22
CA ASP A 256 -11.44 11.21 31.02
C ASP A 256 -12.52 10.88 32.06
N ALA A 257 -12.11 10.71 33.32
CA ALA A 257 -13.01 10.42 34.42
C ALA A 257 -14.00 11.58 34.74
N THR A 258 -13.78 12.77 34.19
CA THR A 258 -14.64 13.95 34.36
C THR A 258 -15.65 14.12 33.23
N PHE A 259 -15.72 13.16 32.29
CA PHE A 259 -16.67 13.20 31.18
C PHE A 259 -18.12 13.24 31.68
N ASN A 260 -18.86 14.24 31.22
CA ASN A 260 -20.26 14.47 31.54
C ASN A 260 -21.12 14.35 30.26
N PRO A 261 -21.79 13.21 30.03
CA PRO A 261 -22.59 13.00 28.82
C PRO A 261 -23.85 13.86 28.75
N LYS A 262 -24.22 14.57 29.83
CA LYS A 262 -25.41 15.44 29.91
C LYS A 262 -25.08 16.93 29.77
N ALA A 263 -23.83 17.26 29.42
CA ALA A 263 -23.37 18.62 29.25
C ALA A 263 -24.21 19.38 28.21
N GLN A 264 -24.57 20.63 28.52
CA GLN A 264 -25.31 21.50 27.59
C GLN A 264 -24.36 22.43 26.83
N THR A 265 -23.15 22.63 27.37
CA THR A 265 -22.09 23.41 26.73
C THR A 265 -20.82 22.57 26.54
N PRO A 266 -19.98 22.85 25.52
CA PRO A 266 -18.74 22.12 25.31
C PRO A 266 -17.82 22.09 26.54
N ASP A 267 -17.74 23.19 27.29
CA ASP A 267 -16.84 23.30 28.46
C ASP A 267 -17.32 22.45 29.66
N GLU A 268 -18.60 22.11 29.72
CA GLU A 268 -19.18 21.21 30.74
C GLU A 268 -18.93 19.73 30.44
N LEU A 269 -18.53 19.39 29.21
CA LEU A 269 -18.42 17.99 28.78
C LEU A 269 -17.28 17.25 29.47
N ALA A 270 -16.21 17.95 29.84
CA ALA A 270 -15.12 17.44 30.68
C ALA A 270 -14.23 18.59 31.17
N SER A 271 -13.59 18.38 32.32
CA SER A 271 -12.78 19.41 32.99
C SER A 271 -11.58 19.90 32.17
N ILE A 272 -11.01 19.05 31.31
CA ILE A 272 -9.85 19.37 30.47
C ILE A 272 -10.19 20.30 29.29
N ILE A 273 -11.46 20.37 28.87
CA ILE A 273 -11.86 21.03 27.62
C ILE A 273 -11.55 22.52 27.61
N LYS A 274 -11.74 23.20 28.75
CA LYS A 274 -11.39 24.62 28.91
C LYS A 274 -9.91 24.93 28.66
N HIS A 275 -9.04 23.92 28.81
CA HIS A 275 -7.60 24.02 28.58
C HIS A 275 -7.18 23.61 27.17
N LEU A 276 -8.09 23.06 26.36
CA LEU A 276 -7.86 22.79 24.95
C LEU A 276 -7.88 24.11 24.17
N ARG A 277 -7.08 24.16 23.11
CA ARG A 277 -7.14 25.22 22.10
C ARG A 277 -8.57 25.30 21.53
N PRO A 278 -9.09 26.49 21.21
CA PRO A 278 -10.47 26.67 20.75
C PRO A 278 -10.86 25.72 19.61
N GLU A 279 -10.00 25.54 18.62
CA GLU A 279 -10.23 24.67 17.46
C GLU A 279 -10.28 23.17 17.81
N CYS A 280 -9.71 22.78 18.96
CA CYS A 280 -9.68 21.42 19.49
C CYS A 280 -10.84 21.13 20.47
N ARG A 281 -11.70 22.11 20.76
CA ARG A 281 -12.85 21.90 21.65
C ARG A 281 -13.96 21.15 20.90
N PRO A 282 -14.69 20.24 21.58
CA PRO A 282 -15.75 19.49 20.94
C PRO A 282 -16.91 20.40 20.52
N ARG A 283 -17.54 20.08 19.40
CA ARG A 283 -18.80 20.68 18.96
C ARG A 283 -19.94 19.75 19.35
N LEU A 284 -20.87 20.21 20.19
CA LEU A 284 -22.04 19.43 20.57
C LEU A 284 -23.12 19.49 19.48
N VAL A 285 -23.98 18.47 19.44
CA VAL A 285 -25.25 18.55 18.71
C VAL A 285 -26.22 19.40 19.53
N GLU A 286 -26.65 20.54 18.99
CA GLU A 286 -27.53 21.49 19.69
C GLU A 286 -28.84 20.81 20.14
N GLY A 287 -29.19 20.92 21.42
CA GLY A 287 -30.37 20.27 22.00
C GLY A 287 -30.27 18.75 22.19
N GLY A 288 -29.13 18.13 21.86
CA GLY A 288 -28.95 16.68 21.91
C GLY A 288 -29.72 15.94 20.80
N ILE A 289 -29.80 14.60 20.92
CA ILE A 289 -30.56 13.75 19.99
C ILE A 289 -31.69 13.09 20.78
N PRO A 290 -32.97 13.44 20.53
CA PRO A 290 -34.10 12.89 21.27
C PRO A 290 -34.10 11.36 21.30
N GLY A 291 -34.27 10.78 22.50
CA GLY A 291 -34.31 9.33 22.68
C GLY A 291 -32.94 8.63 22.66
N TYR A 292 -31.83 9.38 22.54
CA TYR A 292 -30.48 8.84 22.64
C TYR A 292 -29.67 9.47 23.77
N ASP A 293 -28.86 8.64 24.44
CA ASP A 293 -27.87 9.06 25.42
C ASP A 293 -26.48 9.15 24.77
N LEU A 294 -25.73 10.20 25.08
CA LEU A 294 -24.34 10.34 24.63
C LEU A 294 -23.44 9.36 25.39
N GLU A 295 -22.74 8.49 24.68
CA GLU A 295 -21.85 7.47 25.25
C GLU A 295 -20.39 7.97 25.30
N TRP A 296 -19.89 8.55 24.20
CA TRP A 296 -18.53 9.08 24.14
C TRP A 296 -18.37 10.22 23.15
N THR A 297 -17.31 11.01 23.37
CA THR A 297 -16.89 12.09 22.48
C THR A 297 -15.39 12.02 22.22
N VAL A 298 -15.01 12.17 20.95
CA VAL A 298 -13.63 12.28 20.50
C VAL A 298 -13.50 13.50 19.61
N VAL A 299 -12.44 14.29 19.78
CA VAL A 299 -12.07 15.35 18.84
C VAL A 299 -10.79 14.92 18.14
N ARG A 300 -10.82 14.92 16.81
CA ARG A 300 -9.70 14.50 15.97
C ARG A 300 -9.33 15.54 14.93
N LYS A 301 -8.06 15.58 14.57
CA LYS A 301 -7.53 16.29 13.41
C LYS A 301 -7.27 15.30 12.30
N LEU A 302 -7.97 15.43 11.18
CA LEU A 302 -7.73 14.63 9.98
C LEU A 302 -6.51 15.19 9.25
N ILE A 303 -5.50 14.35 9.02
CA ILE A 303 -4.26 14.74 8.36
C ILE A 303 -4.26 14.19 6.93
N PRO A 304 -4.26 15.05 5.89
CA PRO A 304 -4.18 14.61 4.50
C PRO A 304 -2.80 14.04 4.18
N ARG A 305 -2.74 13.15 3.18
CA ARG A 305 -1.48 12.63 2.64
C ARG A 305 -0.68 13.68 1.90
N ASN A 306 -1.35 14.67 1.32
CA ASN A 306 -0.71 15.79 0.65
C ASN A 306 -1.20 17.13 1.23
N PRO A 307 -0.53 17.64 2.28
CA PRO A 307 -0.87 18.93 2.89
C PRO A 307 -0.73 20.15 1.97
N LYS A 308 -0.12 19.99 0.78
CA LYS A 308 -0.05 21.06 -0.22
C LYS A 308 -1.30 21.13 -1.12
N LEU A 309 -2.10 20.06 -1.17
CA LEU A 309 -3.32 19.98 -1.98
C LEU A 309 -4.59 20.12 -1.14
N ASP A 310 -4.59 19.53 0.05
CA ASP A 310 -5.72 19.56 0.97
C ASP A 310 -5.26 20.03 2.34
N ASP A 311 -6.10 20.83 2.99
CA ASP A 311 -5.88 21.26 4.37
C ASP A 311 -6.31 20.18 5.37
N SER A 312 -5.75 20.26 6.58
CA SER A 312 -6.20 19.41 7.70
C SER A 312 -7.55 19.87 8.23
N LEU A 313 -8.42 18.93 8.60
CA LEU A 313 -9.76 19.22 9.12
C LEU A 313 -9.92 18.76 10.56
N MET A 314 -10.29 19.66 11.46
CA MET A 314 -10.74 19.31 12.81
C MET A 314 -12.17 18.73 12.75
N GLN A 315 -12.44 17.70 13.54
CA GLN A 315 -13.73 17.01 13.54
C GLN A 315 -14.06 16.47 14.94
N THR A 316 -15.29 16.71 15.38
CA THR A 316 -15.86 16.05 16.56
C THR A 316 -16.58 14.77 16.13
N CYS A 317 -16.38 13.70 16.88
CA CYS A 317 -17.02 12.42 16.72
C CYS A 317 -17.77 12.07 18.01
N HIS A 318 -19.05 11.79 17.92
CA HIS A 318 -19.88 11.30 19.03
C HIS A 318 -20.36 9.88 18.75
N LEU A 319 -20.58 9.10 19.81
CA LEU A 319 -21.50 7.97 19.78
C LEU A 319 -22.65 8.22 20.71
N PHE A 320 -23.85 8.03 20.18
CA PHE A 320 -25.10 8.04 20.91
C PHE A 320 -25.67 6.63 20.94
N LYS A 321 -26.31 6.26 22.05
CA LYS A 321 -26.97 4.96 22.25
C LYS A 321 -28.43 5.15 22.60
N SER A 322 -29.29 4.31 22.07
CA SER A 322 -30.70 4.23 22.47
C SER A 322 -31.12 2.78 22.62
N ALA A 323 -31.95 2.50 23.62
CA ALA A 323 -32.64 1.23 23.79
C ALA A 323 -34.17 1.43 23.81
N VAL A 324 -34.63 2.60 23.31
CA VAL A 324 -36.05 2.90 23.20
C VAL A 324 -36.65 2.02 22.09
N PRO A 325 -37.81 1.38 22.33
CA PRO A 325 -38.51 0.61 21.31
C PRO A 325 -38.80 1.46 20.08
N ILE A 326 -38.74 0.85 18.90
CA ILE A 326 -38.95 1.54 17.62
C ILE A 326 -40.18 0.99 16.91
N THR A 327 -40.80 1.86 16.11
CA THR A 327 -41.82 1.44 15.14
C THR A 327 -41.13 1.14 13.81
N VAL A 328 -41.44 -0.03 13.26
CA VAL A 328 -41.04 -0.43 11.91
C VAL A 328 -42.29 -0.58 11.05
N SER A 329 -42.23 -0.12 9.81
CA SER A 329 -43.34 -0.23 8.88
C SER A 329 -42.94 -0.84 7.54
N ASP A 330 -43.82 -1.67 6.99
CA ASP A 330 -43.64 -2.21 5.64
C ASP A 330 -44.13 -1.22 4.57
N THR A 331 -43.86 -1.52 3.30
CA THR A 331 -44.31 -0.69 2.16
C THR A 331 -45.83 -0.65 1.98
N LYS A 332 -46.59 -1.47 2.72
CA LYS A 332 -48.05 -1.54 2.71
C LYS A 332 -48.68 -0.79 3.90
N GLY A 333 -47.87 -0.20 4.78
CA GLY A 333 -48.31 0.57 5.95
C GLY A 333 -48.63 -0.29 7.18
N THR A 334 -48.23 -1.56 7.22
CA THR A 334 -48.29 -2.39 8.43
C THR A 334 -47.22 -1.90 9.40
N GLU A 335 -47.59 -1.57 10.64
CA GLU A 335 -46.67 -1.11 11.68
C GLU A 335 -46.48 -2.16 12.78
N GLU A 336 -45.26 -2.30 13.27
CA GLU A 336 -44.89 -3.17 14.40
C GLU A 336 -43.95 -2.41 15.35
N ALA A 337 -44.21 -2.49 16.65
CA ALA A 337 -43.29 -1.99 17.67
C ALA A 337 -42.31 -3.10 18.06
N VAL A 338 -41.00 -2.83 17.94
CA VAL A 338 -39.94 -3.80 18.23
C VAL A 338 -38.92 -3.24 19.19
N GLU A 339 -38.43 -4.09 20.09
CA GLU A 339 -37.29 -3.78 20.95
C GLU A 339 -36.02 -3.72 20.10
N ALA A 340 -35.27 -2.61 20.22
CA ALA A 340 -34.08 -2.39 19.42
C ALA A 340 -32.96 -1.72 20.23
N GLU A 341 -31.72 -2.11 19.93
CA GLU A 341 -30.53 -1.38 20.34
C GLU A 341 -30.03 -0.53 19.18
N ARG A 342 -29.90 0.78 19.40
CA ARG A 342 -29.47 1.74 18.38
C ARG A 342 -28.18 2.42 18.77
N TYR A 343 -27.28 2.53 17.80
CA TYR A 343 -25.96 3.11 17.95
C TYR A 343 -25.73 4.10 16.82
N LEU A 344 -25.67 5.39 17.16
CA LEU A 344 -25.54 6.48 16.20
C LEU A 344 -24.19 7.15 16.37
N VAL A 345 -23.32 7.01 15.37
CA VAL A 345 -22.04 7.74 15.30
C VAL A 345 -22.27 9.02 14.52
N VAL A 346 -21.92 10.17 15.10
CA VAL A 346 -22.04 11.49 14.44
C VAL A 346 -20.67 12.11 14.25
N TYR A 347 -20.36 12.51 13.02
CA TYR A 347 -19.14 13.22 12.64
C TYR A 347 -19.47 14.66 12.26
N ILE A 348 -18.91 15.61 13.00
CA ILE A 348 -19.16 17.05 12.87
C ILE A 348 -17.83 17.72 12.47
N PRO A 349 -17.61 18.09 11.20
CA PRO A 349 -16.46 18.89 10.80
C PRO A 349 -16.48 20.26 11.50
N HIS A 350 -15.30 20.76 11.88
CA HIS A 350 -15.14 22.05 12.55
C HIS A 350 -15.06 23.19 11.54
N THR A 351 -16.03 23.26 10.65
CA THR A 351 -16.23 24.38 9.73
C THR A 351 -17.71 24.72 9.64
N GLU A 352 -18.02 25.93 9.22
CA GLU A 352 -19.37 26.43 8.96
C GLU A 352 -19.60 26.69 7.46
N SER A 353 -18.53 26.70 6.66
CA SER A 353 -18.57 26.98 5.23
C SER A 353 -18.29 25.69 4.44
N PRO A 354 -19.06 25.40 3.37
CA PRO A 354 -18.79 24.27 2.49
C PRO A 354 -17.47 24.41 1.73
N GLU A 355 -17.00 25.64 1.47
CA GLU A 355 -15.75 25.93 0.78
C GLU A 355 -14.52 25.51 1.59
N ASP A 356 -14.63 25.48 2.92
CA ASP A 356 -13.57 25.05 3.84
C ASP A 356 -13.53 23.52 4.03
N ILE A 357 -14.43 22.75 3.40
CA ILE A 357 -14.40 21.29 3.45
C ILE A 357 -13.36 20.76 2.45
N PRO A 358 -12.30 20.06 2.91
CA PRO A 358 -11.30 19.48 2.02
C PRO A 358 -11.87 18.40 1.11
N PHE A 359 -11.21 18.14 -0.02
CA PHE A 359 -11.71 17.24 -1.06
C PHE A 359 -11.93 15.80 -0.56
N TYR A 360 -11.14 15.36 0.42
CA TYR A 360 -11.24 14.01 0.98
C TYR A 360 -12.47 13.78 1.87
N HIS A 361 -13.18 14.84 2.27
CA HIS A 361 -14.32 14.77 3.19
C HIS A 361 -15.63 15.05 2.42
N PRO A 362 -16.75 14.39 2.76
CA PRO A 362 -18.05 14.78 2.18
C PRO A 362 -18.40 16.22 2.55
N THR A 363 -18.82 17.03 1.57
CA THR A 363 -19.24 18.42 1.75
C THR A 363 -20.62 18.50 2.42
N VAL A 364 -20.66 18.23 3.72
CA VAL A 364 -21.86 18.18 4.56
C VAL A 364 -21.59 18.85 5.91
N ARG A 365 -22.62 19.39 6.56
CA ARG A 365 -22.51 19.97 7.91
C ARG A 365 -22.23 18.91 8.96
N SER A 366 -22.80 17.71 8.79
CA SER A 366 -22.55 16.54 9.65
C SER A 366 -22.90 15.23 8.93
N LEU A 367 -22.24 14.15 9.34
CA LEU A 367 -22.47 12.79 8.86
C LEU A 367 -22.89 11.89 10.03
N GLY A 368 -24.03 11.19 9.89
CA GLY A 368 -24.57 10.25 10.86
C GLY A 368 -24.49 8.82 10.34
N ILE A 369 -24.03 7.88 11.17
CA ILE A 369 -23.99 6.45 10.90
C ILE A 369 -24.84 5.76 11.96
N LEU A 370 -26.05 5.36 11.58
CA LEU A 370 -26.99 4.71 12.48
C LEU A 370 -26.96 3.19 12.27
N TYR A 371 -26.65 2.46 13.34
CA TYR A 371 -26.80 1.02 13.39
C TYR A 371 -27.94 0.63 14.34
N THR A 372 -28.98 0.03 13.79
CA THR A 372 -30.14 -0.48 14.53
C THR A 372 -30.04 -2.00 14.59
N TYR A 373 -30.05 -2.57 15.79
CA TYR A 373 -30.02 -4.01 16.03
C TYR A 373 -31.30 -4.45 16.73
N VAL A 374 -31.95 -5.49 16.20
CA VAL A 374 -33.19 -6.05 16.72
C VAL A 374 -32.92 -7.50 17.09
N PRO A 375 -32.64 -7.80 18.38
CA PRO A 375 -32.29 -9.16 18.82
C PRO A 375 -33.35 -10.20 18.44
N SER A 376 -34.62 -9.83 18.52
CA SER A 376 -35.78 -10.70 18.28
C SER A 376 -36.35 -10.54 16.87
N HIS A 377 -35.54 -10.19 15.85
CA HIS A 377 -36.05 -9.90 14.50
C HIS A 377 -36.84 -11.07 13.89
N GLU A 378 -36.55 -12.31 14.26
CA GLU A 378 -37.25 -13.51 13.76
C GLU A 378 -38.74 -13.52 14.16
N SER A 379 -39.12 -12.74 15.17
CA SER A 379 -40.51 -12.55 15.58
C SER A 379 -41.23 -11.47 14.76
N SER A 380 -40.50 -10.62 14.03
CA SER A 380 -41.06 -9.58 13.18
C SER A 380 -41.36 -10.11 11.79
N SER A 381 -42.53 -9.74 11.26
CA SER A 381 -42.90 -10.07 9.88
C SER A 381 -42.38 -9.05 8.85
N ILE A 382 -41.84 -7.93 9.33
CA ILE A 382 -41.42 -6.77 8.52
C ILE A 382 -39.90 -6.78 8.29
N LEU A 383 -39.12 -7.14 9.32
CA LEU A 383 -37.66 -7.02 9.29
C LEU A 383 -36.99 -8.26 8.70
N PRO A 384 -36.24 -8.14 7.58
CA PRO A 384 -35.60 -9.29 6.92
C PRO A 384 -34.22 -9.64 7.50
N SER A 385 -33.73 -8.89 8.49
CA SER A 385 -32.39 -9.03 9.04
C SER A 385 -32.34 -8.57 10.50
N PRO A 386 -31.40 -9.10 11.30
CA PRO A 386 -31.26 -8.75 12.71
C PRO A 386 -30.72 -7.33 12.94
N GLY A 387 -30.20 -6.65 11.91
CA GLY A 387 -29.84 -5.25 12.02
C GLY A 387 -29.85 -4.51 10.70
N THR A 388 -29.79 -3.18 10.79
CA THR A 388 -29.79 -2.26 9.66
C THR A 388 -28.77 -1.17 9.90
N LEU A 389 -27.92 -0.93 8.91
CA LEU A 389 -26.89 0.11 8.94
C LEU A 389 -27.26 1.20 7.93
N SER A 390 -27.38 2.44 8.38
CA SER A 390 -27.86 3.56 7.57
C SER A 390 -26.93 4.78 7.70
N ILE A 391 -26.75 5.49 6.59
CA ILE A 391 -25.98 6.73 6.51
C ILE A 391 -26.94 7.91 6.34
N TYR A 392 -26.76 8.91 7.20
CA TYR A 392 -27.50 10.16 7.19
C TYR A 392 -26.55 11.33 6.94
N PHE A 393 -26.99 12.32 6.18
CA PHE A 393 -26.29 13.60 6.05
C PHE A 393 -27.16 14.74 6.54
N ASP A 394 -26.51 15.68 7.21
CA ASP A 394 -26.99 17.04 7.38
C ASP A 394 -26.31 17.91 6.33
N PHE A 395 -27.06 18.38 5.33
CA PHE A 395 -26.52 19.11 4.19
C PHE A 395 -26.33 20.61 4.48
N PHE A 396 -25.41 21.23 3.76
CA PHE A 396 -25.42 22.69 3.65
C PHE A 396 -26.62 23.12 2.79
N PRO A 397 -27.37 24.17 3.15
CA PRO A 397 -28.49 24.65 2.33
C PRO A 397 -28.11 24.97 0.88
N SER A 398 -26.86 25.37 0.63
CA SER A 398 -26.32 25.66 -0.70
C SER A 398 -25.83 24.43 -1.48
N HIS A 399 -25.66 23.28 -0.82
CA HIS A 399 -25.09 22.06 -1.41
C HIS A 399 -25.99 20.86 -1.09
N PRO A 400 -27.11 20.69 -1.82
CA PRO A 400 -27.99 19.54 -1.65
C PRO A 400 -27.30 18.23 -2.09
N GLN A 401 -27.96 17.10 -1.86
CA GLN A 401 -27.45 15.79 -2.22
C GLN A 401 -27.07 15.71 -3.71
N ASP A 402 -25.89 15.14 -3.97
CA ASP A 402 -25.43 14.83 -5.32
C ASP A 402 -25.01 13.34 -5.47
N ASN A 403 -24.62 12.97 -6.69
CA ASN A 403 -24.14 11.62 -6.99
C ASN A 403 -22.82 11.28 -6.30
N ARG A 404 -21.97 12.27 -5.97
CA ARG A 404 -20.69 12.04 -5.28
C ARG A 404 -20.93 11.68 -3.82
N LEU A 405 -21.78 12.42 -3.11
CA LEU A 405 -22.18 12.17 -1.73
C LEU A 405 -22.90 10.82 -1.61
N THR A 406 -23.77 10.49 -2.56
CA THR A 406 -24.44 9.17 -2.61
C THR A 406 -23.43 8.02 -2.74
N ARG A 407 -22.45 8.13 -3.65
CA ARG A 407 -21.37 7.13 -3.80
C ARG A 407 -20.47 7.05 -2.55
N THR A 408 -20.19 8.20 -1.94
CA THR A 408 -19.38 8.29 -0.72
C THR A 408 -20.07 7.57 0.45
N ALA A 409 -21.37 7.82 0.65
CA ALA A 409 -22.18 7.13 1.64
C ALA A 409 -22.20 5.61 1.40
N LEU A 410 -22.40 5.18 0.15
CA LEU A 410 -22.40 3.75 -0.20
C LEU A 410 -21.04 3.11 0.10
N LYS A 411 -19.95 3.79 -0.21
CA LYS A 411 -18.61 3.27 0.04
C LYS A 411 -18.29 3.15 1.52
N LEU A 412 -18.66 4.16 2.31
CA LEU A 412 -18.54 4.14 3.76
C LEU A 412 -19.32 2.97 4.36
N LEU A 413 -20.57 2.78 3.91
CA LEU A 413 -21.45 1.70 4.33
C LEU A 413 -20.86 0.32 4.01
N GLU A 414 -20.36 0.13 2.79
CA GLU A 414 -19.70 -1.11 2.35
C GLU A 414 -18.46 -1.44 3.21
N ILE A 415 -17.62 -0.44 3.49
CA ILE A 415 -16.40 -0.62 4.30
C ILE A 415 -16.76 -1.02 5.73
N ILE A 416 -17.70 -0.34 6.37
CA ILE A 416 -18.12 -0.66 7.74
C ILE A 416 -18.71 -2.08 7.77
N HIS A 417 -19.60 -2.41 6.84
CA HIS A 417 -20.18 -3.75 6.75
C HIS A 417 -19.10 -4.83 6.56
N LYS A 418 -18.17 -4.62 5.62
CA LYS A 418 -17.06 -5.55 5.35
C LYS A 418 -16.17 -5.75 6.57
N HIS A 419 -15.80 -4.67 7.26
CA HIS A 419 -14.91 -4.75 8.42
C HIS A 419 -15.61 -5.40 9.62
N SER A 420 -16.89 -5.12 9.86
CA SER A 420 -17.66 -5.73 10.95
C SER A 420 -17.83 -7.23 10.71
N LYS A 421 -18.19 -7.62 9.48
CA LYS A 421 -18.26 -9.04 9.07
C LYS A 421 -16.92 -9.75 9.16
N GLY A 422 -15.85 -9.10 8.71
CA GLY A 422 -14.50 -9.65 8.81
C GLY A 422 -14.14 -9.97 10.26
N ARG A 423 -14.38 -9.03 11.19
CA ARG A 423 -14.13 -9.26 12.62
C ARG A 423 -15.01 -10.37 13.21
N GLN A 424 -16.29 -10.43 12.83
CA GLN A 424 -17.18 -11.53 13.23
C GLN A 424 -16.66 -12.89 12.75
N ALA A 425 -16.11 -12.95 11.54
CA ALA A 425 -15.46 -14.14 11.00
C ALA A 425 -14.07 -14.41 11.60
N GLY A 426 -13.66 -13.65 12.61
CA GLY A 426 -12.39 -13.81 13.32
C GLY A 426 -11.19 -13.09 12.68
N TYR A 427 -11.38 -12.23 11.67
CA TYR A 427 -10.28 -11.52 11.02
C TYR A 427 -9.35 -10.84 12.04
N LYS A 428 -8.07 -11.18 11.97
CA LYS A 428 -6.99 -10.53 12.71
C LYS A 428 -6.02 -9.90 11.74
N LYS A 429 -5.61 -8.67 12.03
CA LYS A 429 -4.59 -7.96 11.26
C LYS A 429 -3.29 -8.76 11.32
N ARG A 430 -2.71 -9.08 10.17
CA ARG A 430 -1.46 -9.89 10.07
C ARG A 430 -0.20 -9.04 10.01
N VAL A 431 -0.32 -7.84 9.45
CA VAL A 431 0.78 -6.88 9.29
C VAL A 431 0.66 -5.82 10.36
N HIS A 432 1.68 -5.73 11.21
CA HIS A 432 1.78 -4.72 12.24
C HIS A 432 2.86 -3.72 11.81
N HIS A 433 2.43 -2.51 11.50
CA HIS A 433 3.31 -1.38 11.26
C HIS A 433 3.60 -0.66 12.59
N ASP A 434 4.60 0.20 12.55
CA ASP A 434 4.89 1.18 13.59
C ASP A 434 5.28 0.51 14.92
N GLN A 435 6.00 -0.61 14.84
CA GLN A 435 6.44 -1.41 16.00
C GLN A 435 7.71 -0.85 16.63
N ILE A 436 8.62 -0.33 15.79
CA ILE A 436 9.88 0.27 16.20
C ILE A 436 9.73 1.79 16.27
N ILE A 437 9.19 2.40 15.21
CA ILE A 437 9.00 3.86 15.13
C ILE A 437 7.50 4.19 15.09
N PRO A 438 6.99 5.06 15.98
CA PRO A 438 5.58 5.45 15.98
C PRO A 438 5.12 6.09 14.67
N GLN A 439 3.89 5.77 14.23
CA GLN A 439 3.30 6.20 12.95
C GLN A 439 3.46 7.70 12.70
N LYS A 440 3.13 8.53 13.71
CA LYS A 440 3.17 9.99 13.60
C LYS A 440 4.58 10.48 13.27
N ARG A 441 5.59 10.02 14.01
CA ARG A 441 6.99 10.44 13.82
C ARG A 441 7.49 10.08 12.43
N PHE A 442 7.28 8.83 12.02
CA PHE A 442 7.63 8.38 10.68
C PHE A 442 6.96 9.22 9.59
N GLN A 443 5.64 9.41 9.67
CA GLN A 443 4.88 10.13 8.65
C GLN A 443 5.26 11.61 8.57
N ASP A 444 5.57 12.25 9.71
CA ASP A 444 6.00 13.66 9.75
C ASP A 444 7.36 13.82 9.04
N THR A 445 8.34 12.98 9.38
CA THR A 445 9.66 13.00 8.73
C THR A 445 9.56 12.63 7.25
N TYR A 446 8.76 11.62 6.89
CA TYR A 446 8.52 11.28 5.49
C TYR A 446 7.87 12.41 4.69
N ALA A 447 6.86 13.10 5.26
CA ALA A 447 6.22 14.23 4.60
C ALA A 447 7.19 15.40 4.39
N TYR A 448 8.06 15.66 5.37
CA TYR A 448 9.15 16.64 5.24
C TYR A 448 10.10 16.27 4.10
N LEU A 449 10.65 15.06 4.11
CA LEU A 449 11.60 14.59 3.09
C LEU A 449 10.94 14.61 1.68
N LYS A 450 9.71 14.11 1.57
CA LYS A 450 8.95 14.14 0.32
C LYS A 450 8.74 15.58 -0.17
N GLY A 451 8.40 16.50 0.72
CA GLY A 451 8.20 17.91 0.40
C GLY A 451 9.47 18.62 -0.07
N LYS A 452 10.63 18.21 0.44
CA LYS A 452 11.96 18.77 0.17
C LYS A 452 12.60 18.19 -1.09
N TYR A 453 12.53 16.87 -1.29
CA TYR A 453 13.35 16.18 -2.30
C TYR A 453 12.58 15.63 -3.49
N ALA A 454 11.33 15.20 -3.32
CA ALA A 454 10.69 14.32 -4.30
C ALA A 454 10.59 14.93 -5.71
N LYS A 455 10.21 16.21 -5.81
CA LYS A 455 10.02 16.86 -7.11
C LYS A 455 11.29 16.88 -7.94
N GLU A 456 12.37 17.41 -7.38
CA GLU A 456 13.66 17.56 -8.08
C GLU A 456 14.28 16.20 -8.42
N LEU A 457 14.19 15.22 -7.51
CA LEU A 457 14.70 13.88 -7.74
C LEU A 457 13.95 13.11 -8.83
N ILE A 458 12.62 13.28 -8.92
CA ILE A 458 11.79 12.65 -9.94
C ILE A 458 12.05 13.30 -11.31
N GLU A 459 12.05 14.63 -11.37
CA GLU A 459 12.33 15.38 -12.61
C GLU A 459 13.76 15.14 -13.14
N GLY A 460 14.73 14.95 -12.23
CA GLY A 460 16.13 14.69 -12.55
C GLY A 460 16.52 13.21 -12.65
N TRP A 461 15.55 12.29 -12.71
CA TRP A 461 15.84 10.85 -12.69
C TRP A 461 16.48 10.37 -13.99
N VAL A 462 17.57 9.59 -13.88
CA VAL A 462 18.39 9.15 -15.03
C VAL A 462 18.48 7.63 -15.18
N GLU A 463 17.85 6.87 -14.28
CA GLU A 463 17.78 5.41 -14.37
C GLU A 463 16.59 4.96 -15.22
N GLN A 464 16.64 3.72 -15.72
CA GLN A 464 15.56 3.14 -16.52
C GLN A 464 14.33 2.76 -15.68
N THR A 465 14.46 2.74 -14.35
CA THR A 465 13.40 2.35 -13.46
C THR A 465 12.43 3.51 -13.19
N PRO A 466 11.18 3.23 -12.79
CA PRO A 466 10.20 4.29 -12.51
C PRO A 466 10.63 5.19 -11.34
N PRO A 467 10.77 6.52 -11.54
CA PRO A 467 11.31 7.43 -10.52
C PRO A 467 10.44 7.47 -9.26
N GLU A 468 9.13 7.56 -9.40
CA GLU A 468 8.20 7.69 -8.27
C GLU A 468 8.36 6.52 -7.30
N LYS A 469 8.49 5.31 -7.82
CA LYS A 469 8.64 4.11 -7.01
C LYS A 469 9.92 4.18 -6.18
N HIS A 470 11.08 4.39 -6.82
CA HIS A 470 12.37 4.34 -6.15
C HIS A 470 12.62 5.55 -5.25
N VAL A 471 12.24 6.75 -5.70
CA VAL A 471 12.37 7.97 -4.89
C VAL A 471 11.51 7.88 -3.64
N PHE A 472 10.24 7.46 -3.74
CA PHE A 472 9.39 7.34 -2.54
C PHE A 472 9.80 6.19 -1.62
N GLU A 473 10.36 5.10 -2.17
CA GLU A 473 10.94 4.00 -1.40
C GLU A 473 12.13 4.46 -0.56
N ASP A 474 13.13 5.11 -1.17
CA ASP A 474 14.32 5.60 -0.48
C ASP A 474 13.99 6.73 0.50
N LEU A 475 13.04 7.63 0.17
CA LEU A 475 12.56 8.63 1.12
C LEU A 475 11.89 8.00 2.35
N GLY A 476 11.16 6.90 2.16
CA GLY A 476 10.56 6.16 3.27
C GLY A 476 11.60 5.45 4.13
N ILE A 477 12.60 4.83 3.53
CA ILE A 477 13.71 4.20 4.26
C ILE A 477 14.52 5.26 5.02
N ALA A 478 14.84 6.38 4.38
CA ALA A 478 15.52 7.50 5.02
C ALA A 478 14.74 8.04 6.22
N ALA A 479 13.41 8.25 6.08
CA ALA A 479 12.58 8.69 7.19
C ALA A 479 12.62 7.72 8.38
N PHE A 480 12.58 6.41 8.12
CA PHE A 480 12.69 5.39 9.15
C PHE A 480 14.07 5.43 9.84
N LEU A 481 15.15 5.48 9.07
CA LEU A 481 16.53 5.50 9.59
C LEU A 481 16.81 6.75 10.43
N ILE A 482 16.39 7.92 9.97
CA ILE A 482 16.57 9.18 10.72
C ILE A 482 15.88 9.10 12.09
N GLU A 483 14.64 8.63 12.14
CA GLU A 483 13.92 8.47 13.42
C GLU A 483 14.52 7.37 14.29
N LEU A 484 14.98 6.28 13.70
CA LEU A 484 15.67 5.21 14.39
C LEU A 484 16.97 5.69 15.03
N TRP A 485 17.78 6.43 14.29
CA TRP A 485 19.05 6.97 14.78
C TRP A 485 18.85 8.07 15.82
N ARG A 486 17.77 8.85 15.72
CA ARG A 486 17.32 9.73 16.80
C ARG A 486 17.09 8.95 18.10
N ASP A 487 16.42 7.80 18.04
CA ASP A 487 16.19 6.99 19.24
C ASP A 487 17.47 6.32 19.76
N MET A 488 18.39 5.93 18.86
CA MET A 488 19.61 5.21 19.22
C MET A 488 20.72 6.10 19.79
N TYR A 489 20.86 7.34 19.29
CA TYR A 489 22.05 8.16 19.54
C TYR A 489 21.77 9.49 20.25
N SER A 490 20.50 9.84 20.52
CA SER A 490 20.20 11.07 21.26
C SER A 490 20.64 10.96 22.71
N THR A 491 21.34 11.99 23.20
CA THR A 491 21.63 12.17 24.62
C THR A 491 20.41 12.81 25.30
N LYS A 492 20.22 12.56 26.60
CA LYS A 492 19.04 13.02 27.35
C LYS A 492 18.91 14.55 27.46
N ASP A 493 19.97 15.30 27.11
CA ASP A 493 20.08 16.73 27.41
C ASP A 493 20.06 17.66 26.17
N SER A 494 20.04 17.17 24.93
CA SER A 494 20.03 18.03 23.73
C SER A 494 19.40 17.39 22.49
N THR A 495 18.29 17.94 22.00
CA THR A 495 17.61 17.46 20.78
C THR A 495 18.32 17.84 19.47
N ASN A 496 19.39 18.64 19.54
CA ASN A 496 20.09 19.19 18.38
C ASN A 496 21.51 18.61 18.18
N GLU A 497 21.94 17.65 19.00
CA GLU A 497 23.31 17.10 18.97
C GLU A 497 23.38 15.61 18.59
N THR A 498 22.26 14.97 18.25
CA THR A 498 22.21 13.53 17.92
C THR A 498 23.18 13.15 16.79
N GLN A 499 23.38 14.02 15.80
CA GLN A 499 24.32 13.75 14.71
C GLN A 499 25.79 13.77 15.16
N THR A 500 26.11 14.38 16.31
CA THR A 500 27.49 14.45 16.84
C THR A 500 27.94 13.16 17.51
N THR A 501 27.00 12.39 18.04
CA THR A 501 27.22 11.08 18.67
C THR A 501 27.06 9.91 17.69
N PHE A 502 26.63 10.19 16.46
CA PHE A 502 26.43 9.19 15.43
C PHE A 502 27.77 8.69 14.86
N PRO A 503 28.08 7.38 14.92
CA PRO A 503 29.37 6.84 14.46
C PRO A 503 29.57 6.84 12.93
N GLY A 504 28.52 7.19 12.18
CA GLY A 504 28.47 7.10 10.73
C GLY A 504 27.76 5.83 10.24
N PHE A 505 27.41 5.81 8.94
CA PHE A 505 26.84 4.63 8.29
C PHE A 505 27.60 4.18 7.05
N VAL A 506 27.36 2.92 6.67
CA VAL A 506 27.72 2.38 5.37
C VAL A 506 26.52 1.66 4.74
N ASP A 507 26.20 1.99 3.48
CA ASP A 507 25.19 1.28 2.68
C ASP A 507 25.88 0.29 1.72
N ILE A 508 25.76 -1.01 2.03
CA ILE A 508 26.39 -2.09 1.26
C ILE A 508 25.45 -2.50 0.12
N GLY A 509 25.90 -2.38 -1.12
CA GLY A 509 25.03 -2.57 -2.29
C GLY A 509 24.06 -1.41 -2.49
N CYS A 510 24.55 -0.18 -2.34
CA CYS A 510 23.73 1.04 -2.34
C CYS A 510 23.04 1.36 -3.68
N GLY A 511 23.31 0.59 -4.75
CA GLY A 511 22.64 0.72 -6.04
C GLY A 511 22.69 2.14 -6.60
N ASN A 512 21.52 2.77 -6.71
CA ASN A 512 21.38 4.12 -7.27
C ASN A 512 22.03 5.22 -6.41
N GLY A 513 22.43 4.94 -5.17
CA GLY A 513 23.11 5.87 -4.26
C GLY A 513 22.21 6.96 -3.65
N LEU A 514 20.90 6.97 -3.95
CA LEU A 514 19.97 8.01 -3.52
C LEU A 514 19.80 8.04 -2.01
N LEU A 515 19.67 6.87 -1.36
CA LEU A 515 19.55 6.80 0.10
C LEU A 515 20.78 7.43 0.79
N VAL A 516 21.99 7.13 0.32
CA VAL A 516 23.25 7.70 0.82
C VAL A 516 23.26 9.22 0.67
N TYR A 517 22.84 9.72 -0.50
CA TYR A 517 22.73 11.15 -0.77
C TYR A 517 21.76 11.85 0.19
N ILE A 518 20.55 11.31 0.36
CA ILE A 518 19.53 11.91 1.24
C ILE A 518 20.03 11.97 2.69
N LEU A 519 20.58 10.88 3.21
CA LEU A 519 21.02 10.80 4.61
C LEU A 519 22.17 11.78 4.91
N ASN A 520 23.17 11.85 4.03
CA ASN A 520 24.26 12.83 4.15
C ASN A 520 23.73 14.27 4.08
N THR A 521 22.77 14.55 3.19
CA THR A 521 22.17 15.89 3.05
C THR A 521 21.34 16.29 4.28
N GLU A 522 20.76 15.31 4.98
CA GLU A 522 20.10 15.48 6.28
C GLU A 522 21.07 15.53 7.47
N GLY A 523 22.39 15.52 7.22
CA GLY A 523 23.44 15.68 8.22
C GLY A 523 23.88 14.38 8.90
N TRP A 524 23.50 13.22 8.37
CA TRP A 524 23.99 11.92 8.85
C TRP A 524 25.19 11.50 8.01
N ASP A 525 26.39 11.59 8.57
CA ASP A 525 27.60 11.29 7.82
C ASP A 525 27.73 9.80 7.51
N GLY A 526 28.05 9.47 6.26
CA GLY A 526 28.26 8.08 5.86
C GLY A 526 28.58 7.95 4.39
N TRP A 527 28.72 6.72 3.92
CA TRP A 527 29.05 6.42 2.52
C TRP A 527 28.35 5.14 2.06
N GLY A 528 28.40 4.87 0.78
CA GLY A 528 27.90 3.62 0.21
C GLY A 528 28.77 3.13 -0.92
N PHE A 529 28.67 1.84 -1.20
CA PHE A 529 29.35 1.26 -2.35
C PHE A 529 28.49 0.20 -3.02
N ASP A 530 28.75 0.01 -4.31
CA ASP A 530 28.07 -0.98 -5.13
C ASP A 530 29.09 -1.60 -6.09
N ALA A 531 28.84 -2.86 -6.48
CA ALA A 531 29.71 -3.57 -7.43
C ALA A 531 29.77 -2.88 -8.80
N ARG A 532 28.77 -2.05 -9.14
CA ARG A 532 28.71 -1.30 -10.39
C ARG A 532 28.31 0.14 -10.14
N ARG A 533 29.05 1.07 -10.75
CA ARG A 533 28.68 2.49 -10.75
C ARG A 533 27.35 2.72 -11.48
N ARG A 534 26.43 3.47 -10.88
CA ARG A 534 25.13 3.85 -11.48
C ARG A 534 25.15 5.24 -12.11
N LYS A 535 24.18 5.52 -12.99
CA LYS A 535 24.09 6.81 -13.71
C LYS A 535 23.69 7.92 -12.76
N THR A 536 22.82 7.64 -11.80
CA THR A 536 22.37 8.65 -10.81
C THR A 536 23.51 9.25 -10.01
N TRP A 537 24.63 8.55 -9.83
CA TRP A 537 25.74 9.08 -9.03
C TRP A 537 26.32 10.39 -9.57
N THR A 538 26.22 10.64 -10.89
CA THR A 538 26.68 11.90 -11.49
C THR A 538 25.73 13.08 -11.25
N THR A 539 24.51 12.84 -10.75
CA THR A 539 23.51 13.90 -10.56
C THR A 539 23.59 14.56 -9.18
N PHE A 540 24.26 13.94 -8.21
CA PHE A 540 24.36 14.44 -6.82
C PHE A 540 25.41 15.54 -6.60
N GLY A 541 26.17 15.90 -7.65
CA GLY A 541 27.21 16.92 -7.58
C GLY A 541 28.54 16.43 -7.01
N ASP A 542 29.61 17.21 -7.25
CA ASP A 542 31.00 16.77 -7.02
C ASP A 542 31.28 16.42 -5.54
N ALA A 543 30.62 17.11 -4.61
CA ALA A 543 30.78 16.89 -3.17
C ALA A 543 30.42 15.47 -2.69
N TYR A 544 29.61 14.73 -3.46
CA TYR A 544 29.16 13.38 -3.11
C TYR A 544 29.93 12.28 -3.85
N THR A 545 30.88 12.65 -4.71
CA THR A 545 31.73 11.68 -5.44
C THR A 545 32.55 10.83 -4.48
N GLU A 546 32.98 11.39 -3.34
CA GLU A 546 33.74 10.67 -2.32
C GLU A 546 32.85 9.83 -1.38
N LYS A 547 31.51 10.02 -1.44
CA LYS A 547 30.54 9.29 -0.61
C LYS A 547 30.01 8.01 -1.28
N LEU A 548 30.31 7.81 -2.56
CA LEU A 548 29.85 6.67 -3.35
C LEU A 548 31.02 6.03 -4.09
N ALA A 549 31.25 4.73 -3.85
CA ALA A 549 32.39 4.01 -4.42
C ALA A 549 31.97 2.77 -5.24
N GLU A 550 32.56 2.58 -6.42
CA GLU A 550 32.41 1.34 -7.19
C GLU A 550 33.37 0.30 -6.63
N MET A 551 32.85 -0.66 -5.86
CA MET A 551 33.63 -1.62 -5.10
C MET A 551 32.91 -2.95 -4.90
N LEU A 552 33.68 -4.04 -4.85
CA LEU A 552 33.20 -5.36 -4.45
C LEU A 552 33.29 -5.54 -2.93
N LEU A 553 32.32 -6.24 -2.34
CA LEU A 553 32.47 -6.76 -0.98
C LEU A 553 33.05 -8.17 -1.04
N VAL A 554 34.26 -8.37 -0.53
CA VAL A 554 34.86 -9.69 -0.37
C VAL A 554 35.14 -9.89 1.11
N PRO A 555 34.23 -10.57 1.85
CA PRO A 555 34.38 -10.78 3.28
C PRO A 555 35.73 -11.40 3.62
N SER A 556 36.47 -10.82 4.57
CA SER A 556 37.81 -11.30 4.97
C SER A 556 37.82 -12.75 5.42
N ILE A 557 36.69 -13.26 5.92
CA ILE A 557 36.52 -14.66 6.33
C ILE A 557 36.65 -15.66 5.18
N LEU A 558 36.49 -15.20 3.93
CA LEU A 558 36.70 -16.01 2.72
C LEU A 558 38.14 -15.97 2.21
N VAL A 559 38.99 -15.06 2.72
CA VAL A 559 40.37 -14.90 2.24
C VAL A 559 41.32 -15.76 3.10
N PRO A 560 42.00 -16.78 2.53
CA PRO A 560 42.93 -17.61 3.29
C PRO A 560 44.13 -16.80 3.78
N ALA A 561 44.58 -17.05 5.02
CA ALA A 561 45.71 -16.38 5.67
C ALA A 561 47.07 -16.55 4.95
N THR A 562 47.14 -17.35 3.89
CA THR A 562 48.38 -17.75 3.19
C THR A 562 48.51 -17.26 1.75
N SER A 563 47.58 -16.46 1.23
CA SER A 563 47.69 -15.95 -0.14
C SER A 563 48.72 -14.82 -0.21
N PRO A 564 49.90 -14.99 -0.84
CA PRO A 564 50.84 -13.91 -1.04
C PRO A 564 50.17 -12.88 -1.96
N SER A 565 50.46 -11.60 -1.73
CA SER A 565 50.10 -10.50 -2.63
C SER A 565 50.74 -10.71 -4.02
N THR A 566 50.09 -11.49 -4.88
CA THR A 566 50.51 -11.65 -6.27
C THR A 566 50.06 -10.45 -7.08
N SER A 567 51.06 -9.73 -7.54
CA SER A 567 51.02 -8.60 -8.47
C SER A 567 50.18 -8.86 -9.73
N SER A 568 49.32 -7.89 -10.04
CA SER A 568 48.94 -7.40 -11.38
C SER A 568 48.63 -8.44 -12.45
N SER A 569 47.34 -8.68 -12.70
CA SER A 569 46.84 -9.18 -14.00
C SER A 569 45.80 -8.21 -14.58
N VAL A 570 45.78 -8.14 -15.91
CA VAL A 570 45.23 -7.08 -16.75
C VAL A 570 43.71 -7.24 -16.95
N PHE A 571 42.94 -7.21 -15.86
CA PHE A 571 41.49 -7.06 -15.92
C PHE A 571 41.06 -5.87 -15.05
N HIS A 572 40.22 -4.98 -15.59
CA HIS A 572 39.61 -3.87 -14.85
C HIS A 572 38.60 -4.40 -13.82
N THR A 573 39.06 -5.09 -12.79
CA THR A 573 38.23 -5.50 -11.66
C THR A 573 38.14 -4.33 -10.67
N PRO A 574 36.94 -3.94 -10.22
CA PRO A 574 36.78 -2.90 -9.22
C PRO A 574 37.47 -3.27 -7.89
N PRO A 575 37.93 -2.28 -7.11
CA PRO A 575 38.57 -2.52 -5.82
C PRO A 575 37.63 -3.25 -4.84
N SER A 576 38.18 -4.02 -3.91
CA SER A 576 37.39 -4.78 -2.93
C SER A 576 37.51 -4.24 -1.50
N HIS A 577 36.44 -4.37 -0.73
CA HIS A 577 36.38 -4.08 0.71
C HIS A 577 36.26 -5.39 1.50
N ALA A 578 36.95 -5.48 2.65
CA ALA A 578 37.04 -6.70 3.46
C ALA A 578 35.80 -7.01 4.31
N GLY A 579 34.84 -6.08 4.36
CA GLY A 579 33.60 -6.23 5.14
C GLY A 579 33.75 -6.04 6.65
N ILE A 580 34.88 -5.47 7.09
CA ILE A 580 35.11 -5.05 8.48
C ILE A 580 35.06 -3.52 8.50
N PHE A 581 34.13 -2.97 9.27
CA PHE A 581 33.92 -1.53 9.42
C PHE A 581 34.33 -1.07 10.83
N PRO A 582 34.60 0.24 11.03
CA PRO A 582 34.85 0.78 12.36
C PRO A 582 33.74 0.44 13.34
N LYS A 583 34.10 0.19 14.61
CA LYS A 583 33.16 -0.19 15.67
C LYS A 583 32.01 0.81 15.76
N GLY A 584 30.78 0.29 15.77
CA GLY A 584 29.56 1.10 15.88
C GLY A 584 29.06 1.71 14.58
N THR A 585 29.78 1.58 13.45
CA THR A 585 29.28 2.01 12.13
C THR A 585 27.93 1.34 11.85
N PHE A 586 26.90 2.11 11.50
CA PHE A 586 25.59 1.53 11.18
C PHE A 586 25.60 0.93 9.77
N ILE A 587 25.37 -0.37 9.64
CA ILE A 587 25.38 -1.06 8.34
C ILE A 587 23.96 -1.10 7.77
N ILE A 588 23.79 -0.58 6.56
CA ILE A 588 22.55 -0.64 5.80
C ILE A 588 22.73 -1.66 4.68
N SER A 589 21.82 -2.62 4.59
CA SER A 589 21.67 -3.53 3.45
C SER A 589 20.31 -3.28 2.83
N ASN A 590 20.19 -2.20 2.06
CA ASN A 590 18.96 -1.81 1.39
C ASN A 590 18.85 -2.50 0.03
N HIS A 591 17.98 -3.51 -0.11
CA HIS A 591 17.84 -4.25 -1.38
C HIS A 591 19.17 -4.81 -1.92
N ALA A 592 20.11 -5.16 -1.03
CA ALA A 592 21.49 -5.49 -1.38
C ALA A 592 21.69 -6.87 -2.04
N ASP A 593 20.61 -7.47 -2.57
CA ASP A 593 20.59 -8.76 -3.27
C ASP A 593 21.43 -9.84 -2.56
N GLU A 594 22.55 -10.23 -3.17
CA GLU A 594 23.48 -11.28 -2.73
C GLU A 594 24.13 -10.98 -1.37
N LEU A 595 24.17 -9.72 -0.94
CA LEU A 595 24.75 -9.29 0.34
C LEU A 595 23.79 -9.42 1.52
N THR A 596 22.49 -9.57 1.27
CA THR A 596 21.46 -9.66 2.31
C THR A 596 21.82 -10.69 3.41
N PRO A 597 22.16 -11.97 3.10
CA PRO A 597 22.53 -12.95 4.12
C PRO A 597 23.85 -12.66 4.84
N TRP A 598 24.76 -11.90 4.21
CA TRP A 598 26.04 -11.51 4.80
C TRP A 598 25.88 -10.43 5.88
N THR A 599 24.84 -9.60 5.82
CA THR A 599 24.66 -8.43 6.69
C THR A 599 24.83 -8.72 8.19
N PRO A 600 24.14 -9.72 8.79
CA PRO A 600 24.27 -9.98 10.23
C PRO A 600 25.68 -10.40 10.63
N LEU A 601 26.39 -11.11 9.75
CA LEU A 601 27.77 -11.54 9.97
C LEU A 601 28.73 -10.36 9.90
N LEU A 602 28.63 -9.52 8.87
CA LEU A 602 29.46 -8.31 8.73
C LEU A 602 29.28 -7.37 9.93
N ALA A 603 28.03 -7.25 10.41
CA ALA A 603 27.69 -6.51 11.61
C ALA A 603 28.26 -7.13 12.90
N HIS A 604 28.30 -8.46 12.98
CA HIS A 604 28.96 -9.15 14.09
C HIS A 604 30.46 -8.86 14.12
N LEU A 605 31.15 -9.05 12.99
CA LEU A 605 32.59 -8.85 12.85
C LEU A 605 33.01 -7.41 13.14
N SER A 606 32.20 -6.44 12.69
CA SER A 606 32.45 -5.00 12.87
C SER A 606 31.98 -4.45 14.23
N THR A 607 31.29 -5.26 15.05
CA THR A 607 30.64 -4.79 16.29
C THR A 607 29.73 -3.59 16.03
N SER A 608 28.86 -3.77 15.03
CA SER A 608 28.06 -2.72 14.41
C SER A 608 26.58 -3.02 14.49
N PRO A 609 25.72 -2.02 14.73
CA PRO A 609 24.29 -2.17 14.48
C PRO A 609 24.02 -2.25 12.97
N PHE A 610 22.93 -2.89 12.58
CA PHE A 610 22.56 -3.00 11.18
C PHE A 610 21.06 -3.07 10.93
N ILE A 611 20.67 -2.72 9.70
CA ILE A 611 19.37 -3.01 9.10
C ILE A 611 19.56 -3.80 7.80
N ALA A 612 18.76 -4.84 7.60
CA ALA A 612 18.65 -5.55 6.33
C ALA A 612 17.21 -5.45 5.81
N ILE A 613 17.04 -5.10 4.54
CA ILE A 613 15.75 -5.05 3.83
C ILE A 613 15.80 -6.09 2.71
N PRO A 614 15.41 -7.36 2.97
CA PRO A 614 15.55 -8.44 2.00
C PRO A 614 14.62 -8.27 0.80
N CYS A 615 15.13 -8.56 -0.41
CA CYS A 615 14.36 -8.46 -1.64
C CYS A 615 14.42 -9.74 -2.48
N CYS A 616 15.63 -10.18 -2.80
CA CYS A 616 15.95 -11.34 -3.61
C CYS A 616 16.58 -12.42 -2.74
N SER A 617 16.25 -13.68 -3.01
CA SER A 617 16.72 -14.82 -2.22
C SER A 617 17.96 -15.41 -2.86
N HIS A 618 19.12 -15.15 -2.27
CA HIS A 618 20.42 -15.70 -2.66
C HIS A 618 21.08 -16.36 -1.45
N ASP A 619 21.80 -17.45 -1.68
CA ASP A 619 22.64 -18.07 -0.68
C ASP A 619 23.93 -17.26 -0.46
N PHE A 620 24.80 -17.71 0.44
CA PHE A 620 26.10 -17.05 0.69
C PHE A 620 27.02 -17.04 -0.53
N GLY A 621 26.85 -17.96 -1.48
CA GLY A 621 27.57 -17.99 -2.75
C GLY A 621 27.01 -17.07 -3.83
N GLY A 622 25.92 -16.33 -3.54
CA GLY A 622 25.24 -15.47 -4.51
C GLY A 622 24.31 -16.22 -5.47
N THR A 623 24.08 -17.52 -5.28
CA THR A 623 23.19 -18.31 -6.13
C THR A 623 21.74 -18.16 -5.68
N ARG A 624 20.83 -17.99 -6.64
CA ARG A 624 19.38 -17.94 -6.34
C ARG A 624 18.92 -19.25 -5.73
N PHE A 625 18.30 -19.18 -4.57
CA PHE A 625 17.83 -20.35 -3.84
C PHE A 625 16.55 -20.04 -3.06
N ARG A 626 15.88 -21.07 -2.54
CA ARG A 626 14.76 -20.90 -1.62
C ARG A 626 15.25 -21.06 -0.19
N SER A 627 15.32 -19.96 0.55
CA SER A 627 15.82 -19.97 1.93
C SER A 627 15.05 -20.95 2.82
N PRO A 628 15.76 -21.59 3.78
CA PRO A 628 15.12 -22.47 4.76
C PRO A 628 14.13 -21.69 5.62
N VAL A 629 13.09 -22.40 6.08
CA VAL A 629 12.01 -21.80 6.87
C VAL A 629 12.30 -21.95 8.35
N HIS A 630 12.46 -20.83 9.05
CA HIS A 630 12.58 -20.82 10.51
C HIS A 630 11.26 -20.41 11.14
N ARG A 631 10.44 -21.42 11.54
CA ARG A 631 9.07 -21.25 12.08
C ARG A 631 8.97 -20.21 13.19
N LYS A 632 9.98 -20.10 14.06
CA LYS A 632 10.06 -19.09 15.13
C LYS A 632 9.83 -17.66 14.63
N TYR A 633 10.25 -17.37 13.40
CA TYR A 633 10.24 -16.04 12.78
C TYR A 633 9.14 -15.85 11.75
N ILE A 634 8.24 -16.84 11.62
CA ILE A 634 7.06 -16.78 10.75
C ILE A 634 5.85 -16.41 11.60
N THR A 635 5.14 -15.37 11.19
CA THR A 635 3.83 -15.04 11.75
C THR A 635 2.80 -16.04 11.22
N GLU A 636 2.43 -17.02 12.04
CA GLU A 636 1.36 -17.96 11.69
C GLU A 636 -0.02 -17.29 11.75
N ASP A 637 -0.94 -17.69 10.86
CA ASP A 637 -2.32 -17.25 10.95
C ASP A 637 -3.04 -18.01 12.06
N PRO A 638 -3.46 -17.35 13.16
CA PRO A 638 -4.16 -18.00 14.26
C PRO A 638 -5.51 -18.60 13.85
N ASN A 639 -6.09 -18.16 12.72
CA ASN A 639 -7.37 -18.64 12.21
C ASN A 639 -7.24 -19.64 11.05
N ALA A 640 -6.02 -19.97 10.60
CA ALA A 640 -5.84 -20.98 9.57
C ALA A 640 -6.42 -22.32 10.04
N THR A 641 -7.28 -22.95 9.24
CA THR A 641 -7.88 -24.25 9.56
C THR A 641 -7.41 -25.33 8.58
N GLY A 642 -7.27 -26.56 9.07
CA GLY A 642 -6.96 -27.73 8.24
C GLY A 642 -5.72 -27.57 7.35
N LYS A 643 -5.93 -27.62 6.01
CA LYS A 643 -4.88 -27.57 4.97
C LYS A 643 -4.07 -26.26 4.97
N GLU A 644 -4.61 -25.15 5.47
CA GLU A 644 -3.92 -23.85 5.48
C GLU A 644 -2.77 -23.79 6.48
N LYS A 645 -2.86 -24.48 7.63
CA LYS A 645 -1.76 -24.57 8.61
C LYS A 645 -0.54 -25.34 8.07
N ASN A 646 -0.76 -26.18 7.06
CA ASN A 646 0.28 -26.99 6.42
C ASN A 646 0.82 -26.34 5.14
N LYS A 647 0.34 -25.15 4.76
CA LYS A 647 0.82 -24.45 3.57
C LYS A 647 2.23 -23.90 3.83
N GLN A 648 3.17 -24.18 2.93
CA GLN A 648 4.51 -23.63 3.06
C GLN A 648 4.49 -22.10 2.99
N PRO A 649 5.32 -21.40 3.80
CA PRO A 649 5.48 -19.96 3.68
C PRO A 649 5.92 -19.52 2.28
N SER A 650 5.58 -18.29 1.92
CA SER A 650 6.04 -17.67 0.68
C SER A 650 7.57 -17.60 0.66
N ALA A 651 8.18 -17.60 -0.53
CA ALA A 651 9.64 -17.47 -0.65
C ALA A 651 10.16 -16.20 0.05
N TYR A 652 9.38 -15.12 0.06
CA TYR A 652 9.74 -13.91 0.79
C TYR A 652 9.71 -14.08 2.31
N ALA A 653 8.67 -14.72 2.84
CA ALA A 653 8.56 -15.00 4.26
C ALA A 653 9.66 -15.96 4.72
N SER A 654 9.99 -16.96 3.90
CA SER A 654 11.15 -17.85 4.11
C SER A 654 12.45 -17.06 4.22
N LEU A 655 12.76 -16.21 3.24
CA LEU A 655 13.96 -15.35 3.23
C LEU A 655 14.04 -14.48 4.49
N CYS A 656 12.96 -13.78 4.84
CA CYS A 656 12.95 -12.95 6.05
C CYS A 656 13.13 -13.78 7.33
N SER A 657 12.56 -14.99 7.39
CA SER A 657 12.73 -15.89 8.53
C SER A 657 14.16 -16.40 8.66
N TRP A 658 14.83 -16.65 7.54
CA TRP A 658 16.23 -17.07 7.50
C TRP A 658 17.14 -15.94 7.94
N VAL A 659 17.03 -14.74 7.37
CA VAL A 659 17.83 -13.56 7.80
C VAL A 659 17.62 -13.24 9.29
N SER A 660 16.41 -13.47 9.82
CA SER A 660 16.14 -13.35 11.26
C SER A 660 16.88 -14.39 12.08
N HIS A 661 16.92 -15.64 11.60
CA HIS A 661 17.68 -16.71 12.23
C HIS A 661 19.18 -16.42 12.22
N LEU A 662 19.72 -15.96 11.08
CA LEU A 662 21.11 -15.51 10.96
C LEU A 662 21.42 -14.39 11.97
N THR A 663 20.51 -13.43 12.12
CA THR A 663 20.63 -12.32 13.08
C THR A 663 20.76 -12.82 14.52
N GLU A 664 19.88 -13.75 14.93
CA GLU A 664 19.97 -14.35 16.27
C GLU A 664 21.25 -15.20 16.44
N ALA A 665 21.61 -15.98 15.44
CA ALA A 665 22.80 -16.83 15.46
C ALA A 665 24.09 -15.99 15.63
N MET A 666 24.11 -14.78 15.07
CA MET A 666 25.19 -13.80 15.22
C MET A 666 25.16 -13.01 16.55
N GLY A 667 24.24 -13.36 17.46
CA GLY A 667 24.19 -12.80 18.81
C GLY A 667 23.37 -11.51 18.96
N TYR A 668 22.52 -11.16 17.99
CA TYR A 668 21.64 -10.00 18.08
C TYR A 668 20.23 -10.37 18.53
N VAL A 669 19.57 -9.44 19.23
CA VAL A 669 18.12 -9.46 19.41
C VAL A 669 17.49 -9.08 18.08
N VAL A 670 16.64 -9.96 17.56
CA VAL A 670 15.97 -9.75 16.27
C VAL A 670 14.79 -8.80 16.45
N GLU A 671 14.87 -7.63 15.83
CA GLU A 671 13.75 -6.69 15.69
C GLU A 671 13.25 -6.69 14.25
N LYS A 672 11.94 -6.47 14.04
CA LYS A 672 11.31 -6.43 12.72
C LYS A 672 10.37 -5.24 12.58
N GLU A 673 10.39 -4.58 11.43
CA GLU A 673 9.43 -3.54 11.07
C GLU A 673 8.88 -3.80 9.67
N HIS A 674 7.57 -3.61 9.50
CA HIS A 674 6.97 -3.52 8.17
C HIS A 674 7.02 -2.07 7.71
N LEU A 675 8.01 -1.73 6.89
CA LEU A 675 8.23 -0.38 6.37
C LEU A 675 7.03 0.11 5.55
N ARG A 676 6.71 1.40 5.70
CA ARG A 676 5.66 2.09 4.94
C ARG A 676 6.20 2.65 3.62
N ILE A 677 6.73 1.76 2.80
CA ILE A 677 7.32 2.05 1.49
C ILE A 677 6.47 1.43 0.37
N PRO A 678 6.50 1.94 -0.88
CA PRO A 678 5.76 1.41 -2.02
C PRO A 678 6.39 0.12 -2.58
N SER A 679 6.64 -0.87 -1.72
CA SER A 679 7.25 -2.16 -2.07
C SER A 679 6.50 -3.33 -1.42
N THR A 680 6.37 -4.43 -2.14
CA THR A 680 5.89 -5.71 -1.59
C THR A 680 6.93 -6.42 -0.74
N ARG A 681 8.20 -5.95 -0.82
CA ARG A 681 9.36 -6.44 -0.07
C ARG A 681 9.74 -5.39 0.98
N ASN A 682 8.90 -5.23 2.00
CA ASN A 682 8.98 -4.12 2.96
C ASN A 682 9.29 -4.52 4.40
N ILE A 683 9.74 -5.74 4.66
CA ILE A 683 10.18 -6.16 5.99
C ILE A 683 11.63 -5.73 6.19
N ALA A 684 11.87 -4.89 7.18
CA ALA A 684 13.19 -4.59 7.71
C ALA A 684 13.50 -5.52 8.89
N ILE A 685 14.71 -6.07 8.91
CA ILE A 685 15.26 -6.86 10.01
C ILE A 685 16.39 -6.04 10.62
N LEU A 686 16.31 -5.78 11.92
CA LEU A 686 17.21 -4.89 12.64
C LEU A 686 17.96 -5.67 13.72
N GLY A 687 19.27 -5.50 13.77
CA GLY A 687 20.13 -5.98 14.84
C GLY A 687 20.91 -4.82 15.44
N ARG A 688 20.40 -4.25 16.55
CA ARG A 688 21.05 -3.14 17.27
C ARG A 688 21.36 -3.43 18.74
N THR A 689 20.80 -4.51 19.28
CA THR A 689 21.00 -4.93 20.68
C THR A 689 21.63 -6.32 20.70
N ARG A 690 22.70 -6.54 21.46
CA ARG A 690 23.34 -7.86 21.62
C ARG A 690 22.68 -8.66 22.75
N THR A 691 22.55 -9.98 22.57
CA THR A 691 21.94 -10.90 23.56
C THR A 691 22.90 -11.26 24.69
N ARG A 692 24.21 -11.20 24.44
CA ARG A 692 25.25 -11.36 25.46
C ARG A 692 25.85 -10.00 25.77
N VAL A 693 25.84 -9.62 27.04
CA VAL A 693 26.75 -8.59 27.54
C VAL A 693 28.13 -9.20 27.41
N GLU A 694 28.92 -8.75 26.44
CA GLU A 694 30.36 -8.98 26.48
C GLU A 694 30.82 -8.39 27.82
N THR A 695 31.07 -9.25 28.80
CA THR A 695 31.79 -8.85 30.01
C THR A 695 33.06 -8.22 29.51
N GLU A 696 33.22 -6.92 29.74
CA GLU A 696 34.43 -6.17 29.40
C GLU A 696 35.64 -7.00 29.86
N SER A 697 36.26 -7.71 28.92
CA SER A 697 37.51 -8.40 29.17
C SER A 697 38.59 -7.33 29.09
N GLY A 698 38.66 -6.53 30.16
CA GLY A 698 39.65 -5.47 30.29
C GLY A 698 41.05 -6.06 30.10
N GLY A 699 41.63 -5.83 28.92
CA GLY A 699 43.03 -6.17 28.61
C GLY A 699 43.33 -6.89 27.29
N ARG A 700 42.36 -7.27 26.44
CA ARG A 700 42.64 -7.86 25.11
C ARG A 700 42.79 -6.79 24.02
N GLY A 701 43.67 -7.03 23.05
CA GLY A 701 43.87 -6.14 21.89
C GLY A 701 42.78 -6.31 20.83
N GLU A 702 42.52 -5.26 20.02
CA GLU A 702 41.45 -5.25 18.99
C GLU A 702 41.58 -6.39 17.96
N GLU A 703 42.81 -6.80 17.65
CA GLU A 703 43.11 -7.89 16.72
C GLU A 703 42.74 -9.27 17.30
N GLU A 704 42.99 -9.49 18.59
CA GLU A 704 42.65 -10.73 19.30
C GLU A 704 41.12 -10.87 19.45
N GLU A 705 40.42 -9.76 19.68
CA GLU A 705 38.95 -9.71 19.74
C GLU A 705 38.33 -10.00 18.35
N LEU A 706 38.90 -9.46 17.28
CA LEU A 706 38.47 -9.75 15.91
C LEU A 706 38.69 -11.21 15.54
N GLU A 707 39.83 -11.80 15.89
CA GLU A 707 40.08 -13.24 15.68
C GLU A 707 39.05 -14.10 16.42
N GLU A 708 38.71 -13.75 17.66
CA GLU A 708 37.69 -14.47 18.44
C GLU A 708 36.31 -14.39 17.77
N ARG A 709 35.93 -13.22 17.25
CA ARG A 709 34.70 -13.03 16.47
C ARG A 709 34.71 -13.81 15.16
N MET A 710 35.82 -13.84 14.44
CA MET A 710 35.97 -14.66 13.22
C MET A 710 35.85 -16.16 13.53
N ARG A 711 36.49 -16.62 14.61
CA ARG A 711 36.37 -18.01 15.06
C ARG A 711 34.94 -18.34 15.46
N PHE A 712 34.26 -17.45 16.19
CA PHE A 712 32.85 -17.62 16.51
C PHE A 712 31.99 -17.71 15.25
N ALA A 713 32.14 -16.78 14.31
CA ALA A 713 31.42 -16.80 13.03
C ALA A 713 31.65 -18.09 12.24
N SER A 714 32.89 -18.60 12.21
CA SER A 714 33.22 -19.88 11.55
C SER A 714 32.70 -21.12 12.28
N TRP A 715 32.42 -21.00 13.59
CA TRP A 715 31.97 -22.09 14.45
C TRP A 715 30.45 -22.15 14.59
N VAL A 716 29.78 -21.00 14.57
CA VAL A 716 28.33 -20.95 14.47
C VAL A 716 27.98 -21.64 13.16
N ASP A 717 27.32 -22.77 13.26
CA ASP A 717 26.90 -23.60 12.12
C ASP A 717 25.76 -22.87 11.40
N VAL A 718 26.12 -21.87 10.59
CA VAL A 718 25.21 -21.05 9.80
C VAL A 718 24.80 -21.83 8.54
N ASP A 719 24.08 -22.94 8.73
CA ASP A 719 23.74 -23.94 7.70
C ASP A 719 24.93 -24.72 7.10
N GLU A 720 24.71 -25.98 6.72
CA GLU A 720 25.71 -26.84 6.03
C GLU A 720 26.27 -26.19 4.74
N GLU A 721 25.55 -25.23 4.16
CA GLU A 721 25.94 -24.46 2.97
C GLU A 721 27.18 -23.58 3.20
N TRP A 722 27.43 -23.10 4.42
CA TRP A 722 28.60 -22.25 4.74
C TRP A 722 29.93 -22.97 4.47
N ARG A 723 29.96 -24.30 4.62
CA ARG A 723 31.15 -25.12 4.34
C ARG A 723 31.42 -25.28 2.84
N GLY A 724 30.38 -25.25 2.01
CA GLY A 724 30.49 -25.38 0.55
C GLY A 724 31.06 -24.12 -0.12
N VAL A 725 30.82 -22.94 0.45
CA VAL A 725 31.35 -21.67 -0.09
C VAL A 725 32.87 -21.60 0.03
N GLY A 726 33.45 -22.12 1.12
CA GLY A 726 34.92 -22.18 1.29
C GLY A 726 35.64 -23.12 0.32
N GLU A 727 34.93 -24.07 -0.31
CA GLU A 727 35.49 -24.97 -1.33
C GLU A 727 35.25 -24.48 -2.77
N ALA A 728 34.35 -23.52 -2.97
CA ALA A 728 33.91 -23.03 -4.28
C ALA A 728 34.52 -21.68 -4.71
N TRP A 729 35.23 -20.99 -3.81
CA TRP A 729 35.92 -19.71 -4.08
C TRP A 729 37.41 -19.86 -4.33
#